data_AF-A0AA39II11-F1
#
_entry.id   AF-A0AA39II11-F1
#
_cell.length_a   1.000
_cell.length_b   1.000
_cell.length_c   1.000
_cell.angle_alpha   90.00
_cell.angle_beta   90.00
_cell.angle_gamma   90.00
#
_symmetry.space_group_name_H-M   'P 1'
#
loop_
_entity.id
_entity.type
_entity.pdbx_description
1 polymer ?
#
loop_
_entity_poly.entity_id
_entity_poly.type
_entity_poly.pdbx_seq_one_letter_code
_entity_poly.pdbx_strand_id
1 'polypeptide(L)'
;MSRKCPPWMAALSSPRSHTDDPQRTFANYDSRVSMRKYGPAVAFGQPRSATSTMNLPPGISPLPNTADLVVLSDSHDLLIKRYYPLVIRLDFPKGLQPGQSVSNFQLLMQIKKNLEAHKLTIHSGRVLESTVDYVKFHALMESQDAIEKATRRLLKQKIKAATFKTPLSVNVEKVRMLSQSERDWETYFDKAEGMDPKVPGKRPDTMYLSKLPVEWFRHRDGLPDECAFKKIFSKFGEVRAVDIPRADIFRSKMSADISGIRTGTLIDHQDTTFEAYIQFTDYPGFATAMKFFGGYAKLVWRGHNGNGTGYLQADILVDFNRDCHLCPEKIKKRSEERRVLKEKEHEEQKSLKRKEDEERRKCEEEEKAAKKKAEEEAAAQSKLKEQLEAEEVKNRQKNEEAHNHQKHKDKKEMEAPAKIAEEKSHRRHSDSKKRRSTDGNHSNSKSSSERKRTSGSPSRSHERSSEASRASRPLRNRNSHSDRRSSHSRERNESRHFDEKRRKLSCDDHSRRSKKTESRRKHTRSLTVPEKNRRTEQVRRSDKPKTKHDEEMINADDAKEQQLRELLLQEREKQLRAKLLAMHTNEQTETQPEKEEMEAPKEEDDEEQLREYLLQKQEEKLREHALKSIHQVCAHEEPEQMEVDGQNAPDDEESELRELLLQQREQALRAKISSSSFIFAEDSTMAAQGKAINFNAGPAKIPEAVMEKAQREFINYGNTGHSILEMSHRSADFDKVIKGCEQLLREEMSIPSDYEVLFMQGGATGQFAAIPLNLAALSKNKLQPTADYVVTGSWSEKACKEAEKYINPVKINAPQKPYVTVTDPGSWARNEDAAYLYYCANETVHGIEICEAPETLPGVPLIADVSSNILSRPFDVSKHGIVYGGTQKNLGAAGLTITIVRKDLIGHEHKLTPSVFSYHEMEKSNSVYNTPSTYGIYITKLVLEWIKETGGVHALFERNQRKSSMIYDIINSSDGFYSCGIDPKYRSHMNVPFRVGGASGNADLEKEFLAGATSQGMIGLKGHRSVGGIRASLYNAVTLEETEVLASYMKDFMANHHDKQ
;
A
#
# COMPACT_ATOMS: atom_id res chain seq x y z
N MET A 1 69.40 16.79 22.00
CA MET A 1 70.00 15.44 22.14
C MET A 1 68.94 14.46 21.66
N SER A 2 69.07 13.84 20.48
CA SER A 2 69.84 12.61 20.19
C SER A 2 69.28 11.39 20.97
N ARG A 3 69.04 10.22 20.35
CA ARG A 3 69.81 9.52 19.30
C ARG A 3 68.98 8.56 18.40
N LYS A 4 69.58 8.16 17.27
CA LYS A 4 69.46 6.88 16.52
C LYS A 4 68.26 6.61 15.58
N CYS A 5 68.52 6.82 14.28
CA CYS A 5 68.26 5.86 13.19
C CYS A 5 69.26 4.66 13.28
N PRO A 6 69.46 3.75 12.29
CA PRO A 6 68.80 3.47 10.99
C PRO A 6 68.44 1.95 10.90
N PRO A 7 68.52 1.20 9.77
CA PRO A 7 68.47 1.45 8.30
C PRO A 7 67.26 0.68 7.68
N TRP A 8 67.06 0.24 6.42
CA TRP A 8 67.57 0.33 5.02
C TRP A 8 66.41 -0.19 4.11
N MET A 9 66.29 -0.06 2.79
CA MET A 9 66.84 0.73 1.66
C MET A 9 65.59 0.95 0.73
N ALA A 10 65.31 2.08 0.07
CA ALA A 10 66.09 2.83 -0.92
C ALA A 10 66.31 2.04 -2.24
N ALA A 11 66.27 2.63 -3.45
CA ALA A 11 66.26 4.06 -3.80
C ALA A 11 65.65 4.33 -5.20
N LEU A 12 65.19 5.58 -5.42
CA LEU A 12 65.34 6.43 -6.64
C LEU A 12 65.09 5.80 -8.04
N SER A 13 64.36 6.44 -8.96
CA SER A 13 64.58 7.83 -9.41
C SER A 13 63.47 8.40 -10.32
N SER A 14 63.58 9.69 -10.62
CA SER A 14 62.88 10.49 -11.65
C SER A 14 63.96 11.32 -12.40
N PRO A 15 63.77 11.94 -13.60
CA PRO A 15 62.50 12.48 -14.11
C PRO A 15 62.31 12.59 -15.67
N ARG A 16 61.23 13.29 -16.07
CA ARG A 16 61.02 14.13 -17.30
C ARG A 16 60.63 13.51 -18.68
N SER A 17 59.91 14.38 -19.42
CA SER A 17 59.80 14.61 -20.88
C SER A 17 59.07 13.63 -21.84
N HIS A 18 57.87 14.09 -22.24
CA HIS A 18 57.37 14.30 -23.64
C HIS A 18 57.04 13.15 -24.63
N THR A 19 56.07 13.50 -25.49
CA THR A 19 55.74 13.03 -26.86
C THR A 19 55.21 11.60 -27.09
N ASP A 20 53.90 11.57 -27.38
CA ASP A 20 53.26 11.04 -28.60
C ASP A 20 53.09 9.52 -28.89
N ASP A 21 51.94 9.28 -29.54
CA ASP A 21 51.32 8.08 -30.17
C ASP A 21 52.17 7.52 -31.36
N PRO A 22 51.83 6.42 -32.10
CA PRO A 22 50.74 5.42 -31.93
C PRO A 22 51.10 3.91 -32.10
N GLN A 23 50.16 3.05 -31.66
CA GLN A 23 49.72 1.75 -32.24
C GLN A 23 50.67 0.52 -32.41
N ARG A 24 50.01 -0.66 -32.49
CA ARG A 24 50.47 -2.05 -32.76
C ARG A 24 51.24 -2.73 -31.62
N THR A 25 50.87 -3.87 -31.00
CA THR A 25 50.14 -5.15 -31.32
C THR A 25 51.03 -6.31 -31.78
N PHE A 26 50.74 -7.51 -31.24
CA PHE A 26 51.34 -8.85 -31.51
C PHE A 26 52.70 -9.14 -30.82
N ALA A 27 52.98 -10.34 -30.27
CA ALA A 27 52.16 -11.57 -30.18
C ALA A 27 52.44 -12.43 -28.92
N ASN A 28 51.38 -13.12 -28.48
CA ASN A 28 51.28 -14.50 -27.96
C ASN A 28 52.37 -15.08 -27.01
N TYR A 29 51.90 -15.56 -25.85
CA TYR A 29 52.13 -16.95 -25.43
C TYR A 29 50.76 -17.63 -25.25
N ASP A 30 50.66 -18.93 -25.54
CA ASP A 30 49.38 -19.64 -25.67
C ASP A 30 49.30 -20.92 -24.81
N SER A 31 48.05 -21.30 -24.50
CA SER A 31 47.57 -22.64 -24.20
C SER A 31 47.63 -23.10 -22.72
N ARG A 32 46.65 -23.90 -22.23
CA ARG A 32 45.53 -24.57 -22.92
C ARG A 32 44.39 -25.02 -21.96
N VAL A 33 43.22 -25.35 -22.55
CA VAL A 33 42.06 -26.11 -21.99
C VAL A 33 41.18 -25.34 -20.98
N SER A 34 39.83 -25.34 -21.04
CA SER A 34 38.82 -26.12 -21.81
C SER A 34 37.64 -25.26 -22.33
N MET A 35 36.93 -25.73 -23.37
CA MET A 35 35.66 -25.16 -23.89
C MET A 35 34.58 -26.23 -24.13
N ARG A 36 33.31 -25.93 -23.78
CA ARG A 36 32.08 -26.27 -24.53
C ARG A 36 31.07 -25.11 -24.29
N LYS A 37 30.77 -24.21 -25.24
CA LYS A 37 29.83 -24.28 -26.40
C LYS A 37 28.35 -24.34 -25.94
N TYR A 38 27.56 -23.27 -26.07
CA TYR A 38 26.88 -22.66 -27.26
C TYR A 38 25.60 -23.41 -27.69
N GLY A 39 24.52 -22.78 -28.17
CA GLY A 39 24.23 -21.36 -28.52
C GLY A 39 22.70 -21.16 -28.68
N PRO A 40 22.14 -20.38 -29.63
CA PRO A 40 22.75 -19.51 -30.66
C PRO A 40 22.31 -18.02 -30.53
N ALA A 41 22.62 -17.19 -31.53
CA ALA A 41 22.19 -15.80 -31.63
C ALA A 41 20.98 -15.62 -32.59
N VAL A 42 20.28 -14.49 -32.47
CA VAL A 42 19.23 -14.02 -33.41
C VAL A 42 19.69 -12.71 -34.07
N ALA A 43 19.27 -12.48 -35.31
CA ALA A 43 19.88 -11.51 -36.23
C ALA A 43 19.48 -10.04 -36.02
N PHE A 44 20.23 -9.14 -36.69
CA PHE A 44 19.97 -7.70 -36.73
C PHE A 44 18.64 -7.36 -37.44
N GLY A 45 17.86 -6.47 -36.83
CA GLY A 45 16.79 -5.69 -37.46
C GLY A 45 17.04 -4.19 -37.28
N GLN A 46 16.54 -3.37 -38.21
CA GLN A 46 16.82 -1.93 -38.25
C GLN A 46 16.04 -1.10 -37.20
N PRO A 47 16.49 0.15 -36.89
CA PRO A 47 16.21 0.77 -35.60
C PRO A 47 14.80 1.34 -35.46
N ARG A 48 14.17 1.10 -34.30
CA ARG A 48 13.02 1.89 -33.81
C ARG A 48 13.52 3.12 -33.05
N SER A 49 12.82 4.24 -33.20
CA SER A 49 13.21 5.55 -32.67
C SER A 49 13.20 5.59 -31.13
N ALA A 50 14.39 5.73 -30.54
CA ALA A 50 14.56 5.72 -29.09
C ALA A 50 14.31 7.09 -28.44
N THR A 51 13.05 7.49 -28.29
CA THR A 51 12.64 8.41 -27.21
C THR A 51 12.17 7.61 -25.99
N SER A 52 13.05 6.74 -25.49
CA SER A 52 12.82 6.05 -24.21
C SER A 52 12.98 7.06 -23.07
N THR A 53 11.88 7.49 -22.48
CA THR A 53 11.89 8.27 -21.25
C THR A 53 12.40 7.41 -20.11
N MET A 54 13.67 7.59 -19.74
CA MET A 54 14.22 6.94 -18.54
C MET A 54 13.36 7.32 -17.32
N ASN A 55 12.87 6.31 -16.61
CA ASN A 55 12.20 6.48 -15.31
C ASN A 55 13.24 6.90 -14.25
N LEU A 56 13.61 8.18 -14.27
CA LEU A 56 14.51 8.77 -13.29
C LEU A 56 13.82 8.91 -11.92
N PRO A 57 14.56 8.75 -10.81
CA PRO A 57 14.01 8.98 -9.47
C PRO A 57 13.45 10.41 -9.31
N PRO A 58 12.35 10.60 -8.56
CA PRO A 58 11.80 11.93 -8.29
C PRO A 58 12.84 12.91 -7.73
N GLY A 59 12.84 14.13 -8.27
CA GLY A 59 13.83 15.17 -7.95
C GLY A 59 15.11 15.12 -8.81
N ILE A 60 15.31 14.08 -9.62
CA ILE A 60 16.40 13.99 -10.61
C ILE A 60 15.85 14.27 -12.02
N SER A 61 16.56 15.06 -12.83
CA SER A 61 16.26 15.27 -14.25
C SER A 61 17.52 15.20 -15.11
N PRO A 62 17.41 15.09 -16.44
CA PRO A 62 18.52 15.41 -17.34
C PRO A 62 18.97 16.87 -17.14
N LEU A 63 20.26 17.14 -17.29
CA LEU A 63 20.81 18.49 -17.35
C LEU A 63 20.60 19.06 -18.77
N PRO A 64 19.89 20.19 -18.95
CA PRO A 64 19.59 20.72 -20.29
C PRO A 64 20.79 21.38 -20.99
N ASN A 65 21.81 21.82 -20.24
CA ASN A 65 22.94 22.60 -20.73
C ASN A 65 24.17 22.43 -19.83
N THR A 66 25.33 22.12 -20.42
CA THR A 66 26.61 21.88 -19.72
C THR A 66 27.46 23.14 -19.52
N ALA A 67 27.01 24.32 -19.96
CA ALA A 67 27.66 25.60 -19.67
C ALA A 67 27.68 25.92 -18.16
N ASP A 68 28.70 26.65 -17.70
CA ASP A 68 28.90 27.06 -16.30
C ASP A 68 28.84 25.90 -15.27
N LEU A 69 29.27 24.70 -15.66
CA LEU A 69 29.53 23.58 -14.74
C LEU A 69 30.85 23.77 -14.00
N VAL A 70 30.82 23.57 -12.68
CA VAL A 70 32.01 23.65 -11.81
C VAL A 70 32.22 22.30 -11.13
N VAL A 71 33.40 21.70 -11.26
CA VAL A 71 33.70 20.40 -10.65
C VAL A 71 33.66 20.47 -9.13
N LEU A 72 32.85 19.62 -8.49
CA LEU A 72 32.87 19.39 -7.05
C LEU A 72 33.89 18.30 -6.72
N SER A 73 33.76 17.10 -7.29
CA SER A 73 34.65 15.97 -7.07
C SER A 73 34.75 15.08 -8.31
N ASP A 74 35.93 15.03 -8.93
CA ASP A 74 36.24 14.17 -10.07
C ASP A 74 36.12 12.68 -9.73
N SER A 75 36.45 12.29 -8.50
CA SER A 75 36.45 10.89 -8.03
C SER A 75 35.06 10.32 -7.73
N HIS A 76 34.00 11.13 -7.84
CA HIS A 76 32.60 10.71 -7.71
C HIS A 76 31.73 11.21 -8.88
N ASP A 77 32.36 11.74 -9.94
CA ASP A 77 31.68 12.34 -11.10
C ASP A 77 30.69 13.47 -10.73
N LEU A 78 30.97 14.21 -9.65
CA LEU A 78 30.11 15.29 -9.13
C LEU A 78 30.55 16.67 -9.60
N LEU A 79 29.60 17.43 -10.14
CA LEU A 79 29.72 18.82 -10.56
C LEU A 79 28.58 19.66 -9.94
N ILE A 80 28.70 20.98 -10.02
CA ILE A 80 27.66 21.95 -9.68
C ILE A 80 27.28 22.73 -10.93
N LYS A 81 25.98 22.79 -11.24
CA LYS A 81 25.44 23.77 -12.19
C LYS A 81 25.00 25.01 -11.42
N ARG A 82 25.52 26.18 -11.81
CA ARG A 82 25.09 27.47 -11.28
C ARG A 82 23.96 28.08 -12.11
N TYR A 83 22.98 28.64 -11.43
CA TYR A 83 21.92 29.49 -11.99
C TYR A 83 21.99 30.89 -11.40
N TYR A 84 21.56 31.87 -12.20
CA TYR A 84 21.75 33.28 -11.91
C TYR A 84 20.38 33.96 -11.72
N PRO A 85 20.11 34.59 -10.57
CA PRO A 85 18.80 35.15 -10.23
C PRO A 85 18.53 36.48 -10.94
N LEU A 86 17.30 36.64 -11.41
CA LEU A 86 16.77 37.85 -12.01
C LEU A 86 15.41 38.18 -11.37
N VAL A 87 15.27 39.38 -10.80
CA VAL A 87 13.98 39.83 -10.28
C VAL A 87 13.27 40.66 -11.35
N ILE A 88 12.05 40.26 -11.69
CA ILE A 88 11.24 40.85 -12.75
C ILE A 88 9.97 41.40 -12.10
N ARG A 89 9.86 42.72 -12.07
CA ARG A 89 8.72 43.45 -11.51
C ARG A 89 7.77 43.83 -12.65
N LEU A 90 6.50 43.49 -12.52
CA LEU A 90 5.43 44.00 -13.37
C LEU A 90 4.60 44.98 -12.56
N ASP A 91 4.54 46.23 -13.02
CA ASP A 91 3.71 47.27 -12.40
C ASP A 91 2.31 47.27 -13.03
N PHE A 92 1.28 47.29 -12.18
CA PHE A 92 -0.13 47.31 -12.57
C PHE A 92 -0.62 48.74 -12.87
N PRO A 93 -1.66 48.93 -13.70
CA PRO A 93 -2.21 50.25 -13.97
C PRO A 93 -2.84 50.86 -12.72
N LYS A 94 -2.56 52.15 -12.45
CA LYS A 94 -3.24 52.89 -11.38
C LYS A 94 -4.75 52.98 -11.64
N GLY A 95 -5.56 52.84 -10.59
CA GLY A 95 -7.02 52.90 -10.70
C GLY A 95 -7.69 51.58 -11.11
N LEU A 96 -7.12 50.44 -10.68
CA LEU A 96 -7.75 49.12 -10.81
C LEU A 96 -9.19 49.15 -10.27
N GLN A 97 -10.11 48.55 -11.04
CA GLN A 97 -11.51 48.42 -10.61
C GLN A 97 -11.68 47.17 -9.73
N PRO A 98 -12.57 47.19 -8.72
CA PRO A 98 -12.92 45.99 -7.95
C PRO A 98 -13.31 44.83 -8.87
N GLY A 99 -12.83 43.62 -8.56
CA GLY A 99 -13.03 42.42 -9.37
C GLY A 99 -12.02 42.17 -10.49
N GLN A 100 -11.09 43.10 -10.78
CA GLN A 100 -10.04 42.88 -11.79
C GLN A 100 -8.87 42.02 -11.27
N SER A 101 -8.97 40.70 -11.42
CA SER A 101 -7.89 39.74 -11.09
C SER A 101 -7.03 39.35 -12.29
N VAL A 102 -5.74 39.04 -12.06
CA VAL A 102 -4.83 38.45 -13.05
C VAL A 102 -4.06 37.28 -12.44
N SER A 103 -3.86 36.20 -13.20
CA SER A 103 -3.09 35.05 -12.72
C SER A 103 -1.58 35.31 -12.80
N ASN A 104 -0.92 35.28 -11.64
CA ASN A 104 0.55 35.38 -11.56
C ASN A 104 1.25 34.26 -12.34
N PHE A 105 0.64 33.07 -12.48
CA PHE A 105 1.17 31.99 -13.31
C PHE A 105 1.11 32.33 -14.81
N GLN A 106 -0.01 32.88 -15.29
CA GLN A 106 -0.15 33.31 -16.69
C GLN A 106 0.87 34.40 -17.04
N LEU A 107 1.07 35.38 -16.15
CA LEU A 107 2.09 36.43 -16.32
C LEU A 107 3.51 35.84 -16.41
N LEU A 108 3.86 34.90 -15.53
CA LEU A 108 5.17 34.23 -15.56
C LEU A 108 5.37 33.39 -16.82
N MET A 109 4.35 32.66 -17.27
CA MET A 109 4.39 31.89 -18.53
C MET A 109 4.50 32.81 -19.76
N GLN A 110 3.85 33.98 -19.73
CA GLN A 110 3.98 34.99 -20.79
C GLN A 110 5.39 35.60 -20.81
N ILE A 111 6.01 35.88 -19.66
CA ILE A 111 7.43 36.27 -19.56
C ILE A 111 8.32 35.18 -20.16
N LYS A 112 8.15 33.92 -19.74
CA LYS A 112 8.95 32.77 -20.16
C LYS A 112 8.90 32.57 -21.69
N LYS A 113 7.71 32.50 -22.28
CA LYS A 113 7.51 32.35 -23.74
C LYS A 113 8.17 33.46 -24.56
N ASN A 114 8.19 34.70 -24.05
CA ASN A 114 8.84 35.83 -24.73
C ASN A 114 10.37 35.75 -24.67
N LEU A 115 10.96 35.18 -23.62
CA LEU A 115 12.40 34.95 -23.52
C LEU A 115 12.84 33.73 -24.35
N GLU A 116 12.06 32.66 -24.35
CA GLU A 116 12.30 31.45 -25.14
C GLU A 116 12.36 31.75 -26.65
N ALA A 117 11.49 32.63 -27.15
CA ALA A 117 11.53 33.13 -28.53
C ALA A 117 12.85 33.84 -28.93
N HIS A 118 13.71 34.17 -27.96
CA HIS A 118 15.03 34.78 -28.16
C HIS A 118 16.17 33.85 -27.68
N LYS A 119 15.90 32.55 -27.52
CA LYS A 119 16.84 31.53 -26.98
C LYS A 119 17.34 31.83 -25.56
N LEU A 120 16.46 32.38 -24.71
CA LEU A 120 16.74 32.66 -23.30
C LEU A 120 15.79 31.85 -22.40
N THR A 121 16.30 30.84 -21.70
CA THR A 121 15.48 29.99 -20.82
C THR A 121 15.35 30.59 -19.41
N ILE A 122 14.13 30.57 -18.85
CA ILE A 122 13.94 30.58 -17.40
C ILE A 122 13.86 29.12 -16.93
N HIS A 123 14.86 28.70 -16.14
CA HIS A 123 14.94 27.35 -15.58
C HIS A 123 13.90 27.12 -14.49
N SER A 124 13.70 28.10 -13.62
CA SER A 124 12.66 28.13 -12.58
C SER A 124 12.24 29.56 -12.30
N GLY A 125 10.97 29.77 -11.95
CA GLY A 125 10.44 31.08 -11.59
C GLY A 125 9.39 30.94 -10.49
N ARG A 126 9.44 31.83 -9.50
CA ARG A 126 8.45 31.91 -8.41
C ARG A 126 7.98 33.35 -8.22
N VAL A 127 6.78 33.55 -7.67
CA VAL A 127 6.39 34.85 -7.11
C VAL A 127 7.28 35.13 -5.89
N LEU A 128 7.80 36.35 -5.82
CA LEU A 128 8.55 36.87 -4.68
C LEU A 128 7.67 37.75 -3.79
N GLU A 129 6.82 38.57 -4.42
CA GLU A 129 5.93 39.53 -3.78
C GLU A 129 4.77 39.84 -4.73
N SER A 130 3.56 40.04 -4.22
CA SER A 130 2.38 40.40 -5.00
C SER A 130 1.55 41.41 -4.23
N THR A 131 1.24 42.55 -4.85
CA THR A 131 0.54 43.70 -4.25
C THR A 131 -0.53 44.21 -5.21
N VAL A 132 -1.32 45.21 -4.79
CA VAL A 132 -2.28 45.89 -5.68
C VAL A 132 -1.60 46.75 -6.76
N ASP A 133 -0.37 47.21 -6.52
CA ASP A 133 0.38 48.08 -7.45
C ASP A 133 1.35 47.31 -8.37
N TYR A 134 1.85 46.14 -7.94
CA TYR A 134 2.82 45.36 -8.69
C TYR A 134 2.93 43.89 -8.24
N VAL A 135 3.49 43.04 -9.11
CA VAL A 135 4.00 41.70 -8.79
C VAL A 135 5.50 41.61 -9.09
N LYS A 136 6.28 40.99 -8.22
CA LYS A 136 7.68 40.63 -8.44
C LYS A 136 7.81 39.12 -8.62
N PHE A 137 8.43 38.70 -9.73
CA PHE A 137 8.88 37.33 -9.96
C PHE A 137 10.38 37.21 -9.68
N HIS A 138 10.79 36.11 -9.07
CA HIS A 138 12.18 35.71 -8.93
C HIS A 138 12.46 34.55 -9.90
N ALA A 139 13.14 34.84 -11.01
CA ALA A 139 13.49 33.91 -12.07
C ALA A 139 14.96 33.45 -11.99
N LEU A 140 15.23 32.23 -12.45
CA LEU A 140 16.58 31.65 -12.55
C LEU A 140 16.99 31.49 -14.02
N MET A 141 18.05 32.20 -14.40
CA MET A 141 18.66 32.16 -15.73
C MET A 141 19.82 31.17 -15.79
N GLU A 142 20.05 30.56 -16.96
CA GLU A 142 21.08 29.53 -17.15
C GLU A 142 22.53 30.05 -17.10
N SER A 143 22.77 31.34 -17.37
CA SER A 143 24.12 31.94 -17.39
C SER A 143 24.09 33.43 -17.04
N GLN A 144 25.27 34.00 -16.75
CA GLN A 144 25.42 35.43 -16.47
C GLN A 144 25.11 36.30 -17.71
N ASP A 145 25.46 35.85 -18.91
CA ASP A 145 25.14 36.51 -20.18
C ASP A 145 23.63 36.47 -20.48
N ALA A 146 22.93 35.39 -20.10
CA ALA A 146 21.48 35.29 -20.24
C ALA A 146 20.75 36.36 -19.41
N ILE A 147 21.25 36.73 -18.22
CA ILE A 147 20.73 37.90 -17.46
C ILE A 147 20.88 39.19 -18.27
N GLU A 148 22.03 39.45 -18.87
CA GLU A 148 22.31 40.69 -19.61
C GLU A 148 21.42 40.84 -20.84
N LYS A 149 21.15 39.72 -21.53
CA LYS A 149 20.25 39.65 -22.69
C LYS A 149 18.78 39.75 -22.27
N ALA A 150 18.36 39.01 -21.23
CA ALA A 150 17.00 39.08 -20.69
C ALA A 150 16.66 40.47 -20.16
N THR A 151 17.53 41.09 -19.36
CA THR A 151 17.34 42.46 -18.83
C THR A 151 17.08 43.46 -19.96
N ARG A 152 17.94 43.45 -21.00
CA ARG A 152 17.82 44.36 -22.17
C ARG A 152 16.57 44.09 -23.03
N ARG A 153 15.99 42.89 -22.97
CA ARG A 153 14.76 42.53 -23.71
C ARG A 153 13.51 42.88 -22.92
N LEU A 154 13.47 42.52 -21.64
CA LEU A 154 12.35 42.72 -20.73
C LEU A 154 12.07 44.21 -20.48
N LEU A 155 13.10 45.03 -20.24
CA LEU A 155 12.96 46.48 -20.06
C LEU A 155 12.39 47.22 -21.31
N LYS A 156 12.36 46.56 -22.47
CA LYS A 156 11.74 47.06 -23.71
C LYS A 156 10.36 46.45 -23.97
N GLN A 157 9.85 45.62 -23.07
CA GLN A 157 8.62 44.88 -23.26
C GLN A 157 7.45 45.54 -22.51
N LYS A 158 6.27 45.46 -23.12
CA LYS A 158 4.99 45.72 -22.47
C LYS A 158 4.19 44.42 -22.48
N ILE A 159 3.64 44.00 -21.34
CA ILE A 159 2.93 42.73 -21.20
C ILE A 159 1.43 42.98 -21.20
N LYS A 160 0.74 42.54 -22.25
CA LYS A 160 -0.73 42.61 -22.33
C LYS A 160 -1.33 41.38 -21.63
N ALA A 161 -1.91 41.58 -20.46
CA ALA A 161 -2.79 40.61 -19.80
C ALA A 161 -4.25 40.85 -20.23
N ALA A 162 -5.08 39.80 -20.24
CA ALA A 162 -6.47 39.90 -20.71
C ALA A 162 -7.33 40.88 -19.88
N THR A 163 -7.11 40.93 -18.56
CA THR A 163 -7.87 41.77 -17.62
C THR A 163 -7.63 43.28 -17.79
N PHE A 164 -6.52 43.69 -18.40
CA PHE A 164 -6.08 45.09 -18.41
C PHE A 164 -6.06 45.69 -19.81
N LYS A 165 -6.81 46.79 -20.01
CA LYS A 165 -6.79 47.59 -21.25
C LYS A 165 -5.40 48.18 -21.53
N THR A 166 -4.69 48.59 -20.48
CA THR A 166 -3.32 49.12 -20.55
C THR A 166 -2.30 48.00 -20.33
N PRO A 167 -1.33 47.78 -21.24
CA PRO A 167 -0.24 46.82 -21.04
C PRO A 167 0.64 47.15 -19.83
N LEU A 168 1.04 46.12 -19.09
CA LEU A 168 1.92 46.21 -17.93
C LEU A 168 3.35 46.62 -18.32
N SER A 169 3.95 47.52 -17.54
CA SER A 169 5.37 47.87 -17.67
C SER A 169 6.25 46.87 -16.92
N VAL A 170 7.33 46.44 -17.58
CA VAL A 170 8.29 45.48 -17.04
C VAL A 170 9.52 46.22 -16.52
N ASN A 171 9.76 46.14 -15.22
CA ASN A 171 10.98 46.58 -14.55
C ASN A 171 11.83 45.36 -14.19
N VAL A 172 13.17 45.50 -14.20
CA VAL A 172 14.10 44.39 -13.96
C VAL A 172 15.19 44.80 -12.99
N GLU A 173 15.32 44.04 -11.91
CA GLU A 173 16.31 44.23 -10.86
C GLU A 173 17.38 43.12 -10.96
N LYS A 174 18.63 43.53 -11.21
CA LYS A 174 19.79 42.63 -11.21
C LYS A 174 20.19 42.31 -9.77
N VAL A 175 19.78 41.16 -9.27
CA VAL A 175 20.20 40.65 -7.95
C VAL A 175 21.71 40.39 -7.96
N ARG A 176 22.45 41.00 -7.03
CA ARG A 176 23.88 40.70 -6.83
C ARG A 176 24.03 39.32 -6.21
N MET A 177 24.59 38.39 -6.97
CA MET A 177 25.09 37.09 -6.47
C MET A 177 26.33 37.29 -5.59
N LEU A 178 26.16 37.74 -4.33
CA LEU A 178 27.06 37.55 -3.18
C LEU A 178 26.56 38.27 -1.91
N SER A 179 27.04 37.83 -0.74
CA SER A 179 27.06 38.52 0.57
C SER A 179 25.79 38.59 1.46
N GLN A 180 24.60 38.16 1.04
CA GLN A 180 23.47 38.02 2.01
C GLN A 180 23.77 36.88 3.00
N SER A 181 23.89 35.64 2.52
CA SER A 181 24.11 34.45 3.36
C SER A 181 25.30 34.59 4.33
N GLU A 182 26.36 35.28 3.92
CA GLU A 182 27.55 35.51 4.74
C GLU A 182 27.23 36.39 5.96
N ARG A 183 26.55 37.51 5.73
CA ARG A 183 26.03 38.37 6.81
C ARG A 183 24.99 37.64 7.64
N ASP A 184 24.19 36.75 7.04
CA ASP A 184 23.16 36.00 7.73
C ASP A 184 23.75 34.99 8.73
N TRP A 185 24.85 34.29 8.39
CA TRP A 185 25.53 33.40 9.34
C TRP A 185 26.36 34.17 10.38
N GLU A 186 27.08 35.23 9.98
CA GLU A 186 27.82 36.09 10.92
C GLU A 186 26.87 36.72 11.94
N THR A 187 25.79 37.37 11.48
CA THR A 187 24.76 38.00 12.34
C THR A 187 24.05 36.97 13.23
N TYR A 188 23.90 35.72 12.79
CA TYR A 188 23.32 34.65 13.61
C TYR A 188 24.28 34.22 14.73
N PHE A 189 25.53 33.87 14.40
CA PHE A 189 26.49 33.39 15.40
C PHE A 189 26.93 34.48 16.39
N ASP A 190 26.86 35.76 16.01
CA ASP A 190 27.09 36.90 16.91
C ASP A 190 25.94 37.14 17.92
N LYS A 191 24.73 36.65 17.65
CA LYS A 191 23.51 37.01 18.41
C LYS A 191 22.76 35.82 19.03
N ALA A 192 22.98 34.60 18.53
CA ALA A 192 22.24 33.43 18.98
C ALA A 192 22.73 32.95 20.35
N GLU A 193 21.78 32.75 21.27
CA GLU A 193 22.06 32.27 22.62
C GLU A 193 22.61 30.83 22.61
N GLY A 194 23.63 30.56 23.42
CA GLY A 194 24.29 29.25 23.50
C GLY A 194 25.40 29.00 22.45
N MET A 195 25.72 29.97 21.59
CA MET A 195 26.90 29.94 20.71
C MET A 195 28.20 30.27 21.48
N ASP A 196 29.33 29.75 21.01
CA ASP A 196 30.67 30.05 21.53
C ASP A 196 31.72 29.89 20.40
N PRO A 197 32.42 30.97 19.98
CA PRO A 197 33.44 30.91 18.93
C PRO A 197 34.63 29.99 19.25
N LYS A 198 34.84 29.62 20.52
CA LYS A 198 35.88 28.68 20.97
C LYS A 198 35.46 27.22 20.86
N VAL A 199 34.17 26.92 20.80
CA VAL A 199 33.65 25.53 20.79
C VAL A 199 33.28 25.11 19.37
N PRO A 200 33.91 24.06 18.81
CA PRO A 200 33.55 23.53 17.50
C PRO A 200 32.07 23.14 17.42
N GLY A 201 31.40 23.51 16.33
CA GLY A 201 29.96 23.30 16.16
C GLY A 201 29.04 24.23 16.97
N LYS A 202 29.58 25.20 17.72
CA LYS A 202 28.85 26.34 18.32
C LYS A 202 29.25 27.69 17.70
N ARG A 203 29.78 27.63 16.47
CA ARG A 203 30.39 28.72 15.70
C ARG A 203 30.21 28.45 14.20
N PRO A 204 30.52 29.39 13.29
CA PRO A 204 30.43 29.14 11.85
C PRO A 204 31.57 28.24 11.36
N ASP A 205 31.47 26.94 11.65
CA ASP A 205 32.36 25.89 11.14
C ASP A 205 31.61 24.69 10.55
N THR A 206 30.29 24.63 10.70
CA THR A 206 29.48 23.46 10.34
C THR A 206 28.41 23.81 9.29
N MET A 207 28.58 23.24 8.10
CA MET A 207 27.64 23.29 6.98
C MET A 207 26.63 22.14 7.07
N TYR A 208 25.41 22.39 6.60
CA TYR A 208 24.30 21.44 6.51
C TYR A 208 23.85 21.32 5.05
N LEU A 209 23.62 20.07 4.61
CA LEU A 209 23.17 19.72 3.26
C LEU A 209 21.93 18.83 3.35
N SER A 210 20.98 19.02 2.44
CA SER A 210 19.81 18.14 2.30
C SER A 210 19.35 18.04 0.84
N LYS A 211 18.42 17.10 0.57
CA LYS A 211 17.99 16.63 -0.77
C LYS A 211 19.08 15.90 -1.57
N LEU A 212 20.17 15.47 -0.93
CA LEU A 212 21.27 14.74 -1.59
C LEU A 212 20.73 13.37 -2.10
N PRO A 213 20.81 13.05 -3.41
CA PRO A 213 20.32 11.76 -3.91
C PRO A 213 21.15 10.59 -3.39
N VAL A 214 20.53 9.58 -2.79
CA VAL A 214 21.23 8.45 -2.15
C VAL A 214 22.17 7.76 -3.14
N GLU A 215 21.68 7.44 -4.35
CA GLU A 215 22.43 6.72 -5.40
C GLU A 215 23.77 7.37 -5.79
N TRP A 216 23.90 8.70 -5.68
CA TRP A 216 25.12 9.41 -6.09
C TRP A 216 26.25 9.36 -5.07
N PHE A 217 26.01 8.77 -3.89
CA PHE A 217 26.97 8.72 -2.77
C PHE A 217 27.11 7.33 -2.12
N ARG A 218 26.53 6.27 -2.71
CA ARG A 218 26.58 4.90 -2.17
C ARG A 218 27.96 4.28 -2.37
N HIS A 219 28.43 3.48 -1.41
CA HIS A 219 29.62 2.66 -1.58
C HIS A 219 29.41 1.24 -1.01
N ARG A 220 29.45 0.23 -1.89
CA ARG A 220 29.31 -1.23 -1.64
C ARG A 220 28.04 -1.70 -0.92
N ASP A 221 27.78 -1.21 0.28
CA ASP A 221 26.72 -1.70 1.17
C ASP A 221 25.39 -0.93 1.00
N GLY A 222 25.33 -0.01 0.03
CA GLY A 222 24.09 0.65 -0.38
C GLY A 222 23.63 1.82 0.49
N LEU A 223 24.43 2.29 1.44
CA LEU A 223 24.21 3.54 2.19
C LEU A 223 25.25 4.62 1.79
N PRO A 224 24.98 5.93 2.05
CA PRO A 224 25.95 6.99 1.81
C PRO A 224 27.17 6.92 2.75
N ASP A 225 28.37 7.16 2.23
CA ASP A 225 29.64 7.04 2.97
C ASP A 225 30.16 8.39 3.53
N GLU A 226 30.36 8.47 4.84
CA GLU A 226 30.97 9.64 5.51
C GLU A 226 32.43 9.87 5.09
N CYS A 227 33.17 8.81 4.72
CA CYS A 227 34.53 8.93 4.22
C CYS A 227 34.58 9.53 2.80
N ALA A 228 33.61 9.23 1.93
CA ALA A 228 33.42 9.90 0.65
C ALA A 228 33.15 11.41 0.86
N PHE A 229 32.23 11.77 1.75
CA PHE A 229 31.99 13.18 2.11
C PHE A 229 33.25 13.87 2.63
N LYS A 230 33.98 13.25 3.56
CA LYS A 230 35.23 13.81 4.09
C LYS A 230 36.26 14.06 2.97
N LYS A 231 36.40 13.17 1.98
CA LYS A 231 37.25 13.38 0.80
C LYS A 231 36.75 14.52 -0.09
N ILE A 232 35.46 14.53 -0.45
CA ILE A 232 34.85 15.53 -1.35
C ILE A 232 35.03 16.95 -0.79
N PHE A 233 34.70 17.16 0.49
CA PHE A 233 34.70 18.49 1.09
C PHE A 233 36.07 18.96 1.61
N SER A 234 37.06 18.06 1.71
CA SER A 234 38.46 18.44 1.99
C SER A 234 39.09 19.36 0.91
N LYS A 235 38.43 19.51 -0.24
CA LYS A 235 38.75 20.51 -1.29
C LYS A 235 38.63 21.96 -0.81
N PHE A 236 37.82 22.24 0.21
CA PHE A 236 37.56 23.60 0.71
C PHE A 236 38.37 23.97 1.95
N GLY A 237 38.73 22.97 2.76
CA GLY A 237 39.48 23.10 4.01
C GLY A 237 39.48 21.77 4.77
N GLU A 238 40.22 21.65 5.86
CA GLU A 238 40.29 20.38 6.61
C GLU A 238 38.93 20.06 7.26
N VAL A 239 38.37 18.90 6.92
CA VAL A 239 37.08 18.43 7.46
C VAL A 239 37.32 17.71 8.80
N ARG A 240 36.93 18.37 9.88
CA ARG A 240 36.99 17.87 11.26
C ARG A 240 36.09 16.65 11.46
N ALA A 241 34.81 16.77 11.11
CA ALA A 241 33.80 15.73 11.29
C ALA A 241 32.74 15.76 10.19
N VAL A 242 32.12 14.61 9.94
CA VAL A 242 30.92 14.43 9.14
C VAL A 242 29.91 13.66 10.01
N ASP A 243 28.60 13.88 9.83
CA ASP A 243 27.54 13.01 10.33
C ASP A 243 26.44 12.93 9.27
N ILE A 244 26.10 11.70 8.86
CA ILE A 244 25.00 11.40 7.95
C ILE A 244 23.93 10.63 8.74
N PRO A 245 22.84 11.27 9.22
CA PRO A 245 21.83 10.61 10.03
C PRO A 245 21.21 9.35 9.38
N ARG A 246 21.11 9.29 8.05
CA ARG A 246 20.59 8.12 7.31
C ARG A 246 21.53 6.90 7.35
N ALA A 247 22.83 7.08 7.65
CA ALA A 247 23.81 6.00 7.70
C ALA A 247 23.83 5.23 9.04
N ASP A 248 23.21 5.76 10.09
CA ASP A 248 23.11 5.11 11.40
C ASP A 248 21.67 4.62 11.67
N ILE A 249 21.50 3.30 11.63
CA ILE A 249 20.21 2.61 11.84
C ILE A 249 19.52 2.92 13.18
N PHE A 250 20.24 3.47 14.17
CA PHE A 250 19.67 3.85 15.46
C PHE A 250 19.05 5.24 15.45
N ARG A 251 19.32 6.11 14.46
CA ARG A 251 18.84 7.51 14.44
C ARG A 251 17.33 7.65 14.38
N SER A 252 16.65 6.75 13.68
CA SER A 252 15.19 6.68 13.63
C SER A 252 14.54 6.26 14.96
N LYS A 253 15.32 5.74 15.91
CA LYS A 253 14.90 5.38 17.27
C LYS A 253 15.31 6.44 18.32
N MET A 254 16.01 7.51 17.92
CA MET A 254 16.45 8.60 18.80
C MET A 254 15.40 9.72 18.85
N SER A 255 15.44 10.51 19.92
CA SER A 255 14.65 11.74 20.03
C SER A 255 15.05 12.81 18.98
N ALA A 256 14.08 13.59 18.50
CA ALA A 256 14.26 14.51 17.36
C ALA A 256 15.43 15.48 17.55
N ASP A 257 15.55 16.11 18.73
CA ASP A 257 16.61 17.08 19.11
C ASP A 257 18.05 16.53 19.00
N ILE A 258 18.19 15.20 18.98
CA ILE A 258 19.45 14.45 19.00
C ILE A 258 19.68 13.73 17.67
N SER A 259 18.62 13.20 17.05
CA SER A 259 18.64 12.39 15.82
C SER A 259 19.33 13.09 14.65
N GLY A 260 19.25 14.42 14.57
CA GLY A 260 19.77 15.21 13.44
C GLY A 260 18.93 15.14 12.17
N ILE A 261 17.82 14.40 12.18
CA ILE A 261 16.90 14.27 11.05
C ILE A 261 15.94 15.46 11.09
N ARG A 262 16.06 16.39 10.14
CA ARG A 262 15.24 17.61 10.10
C ARG A 262 13.93 17.36 9.36
N THR A 263 12.98 16.75 10.06
CA THR A 263 11.65 16.38 9.52
C THR A 263 10.84 17.62 9.07
N GLY A 264 11.02 18.05 7.82
CA GLY A 264 10.37 19.25 7.28
C GLY A 264 10.14 19.27 5.76
N THR A 265 10.62 18.29 5.00
CA THR A 265 10.30 18.13 3.57
C THR A 265 8.99 17.35 3.40
N LEU A 266 7.93 18.09 3.06
CA LEU A 266 6.53 17.63 2.95
C LEU A 266 6.22 16.85 1.65
N ILE A 267 7.17 16.08 1.12
CA ILE A 267 7.10 15.41 -0.20
C ILE A 267 7.78 14.04 -0.15
N ASP A 268 7.22 13.06 -0.89
CA ASP A 268 7.52 11.61 -0.96
C ASP A 268 8.94 11.18 -1.40
N HIS A 269 9.99 11.89 -0.98
CA HIS A 269 11.37 11.68 -1.47
C HIS A 269 12.37 11.37 -0.34
N GLN A 270 11.86 11.03 0.85
CA GLN A 270 12.71 10.59 1.97
C GLN A 270 13.41 9.26 1.70
N ASP A 271 12.91 8.42 0.78
CA ASP A 271 13.59 7.16 0.44
C ASP A 271 14.72 7.31 -0.58
N THR A 272 14.62 8.30 -1.47
CA THR A 272 15.61 8.56 -2.52
C THR A 272 16.66 9.60 -2.13
N THR A 273 16.48 10.35 -1.04
CA THR A 273 17.39 11.44 -0.62
C THR A 273 17.82 11.38 0.84
N PHE A 274 18.87 12.14 1.19
CA PHE A 274 19.40 12.21 2.56
C PHE A 274 19.92 13.61 2.95
N GLU A 275 20.27 13.72 4.23
CA GLU A 275 20.82 14.91 4.89
C GLU A 275 22.25 14.61 5.39
N ALA A 276 23.13 15.62 5.38
CA ALA A 276 24.51 15.49 5.83
C ALA A 276 24.99 16.78 6.53
N TYR A 277 25.77 16.61 7.60
CA TYR A 277 26.43 17.71 8.31
C TYR A 277 27.95 17.59 8.15
N ILE A 278 28.61 18.69 7.81
CA ILE A 278 30.06 18.73 7.54
C ILE A 278 30.67 19.85 8.40
N GLN A 279 31.53 19.48 9.33
CA GLN A 279 32.26 20.42 10.19
C GLN A 279 33.71 20.54 9.71
N PHE A 280 34.13 21.77 9.44
CA PHE A 280 35.51 22.14 9.13
C PHE A 280 36.30 22.42 10.42
N THR A 281 37.63 22.43 10.37
CA THR A 281 38.46 22.81 11.53
C THR A 281 38.48 24.33 11.77
N ASP A 282 38.27 25.13 10.73
CA ASP A 282 38.39 26.59 10.73
C ASP A 282 37.26 27.33 9.97
N TYR A 283 37.23 28.66 10.10
CA TYR A 283 36.28 29.52 9.38
C TYR A 283 36.58 29.61 7.86
N PRO A 284 37.85 29.75 7.40
CA PRO A 284 38.16 29.76 5.97
C PRO A 284 37.61 28.56 5.19
N GLY A 285 37.71 27.34 5.72
CA GLY A 285 37.16 26.14 5.07
C GLY A 285 35.65 26.17 4.95
N PHE A 286 34.96 26.49 6.04
CA PHE A 286 33.50 26.66 6.06
C PHE A 286 33.04 27.78 5.12
N ALA A 287 33.62 28.97 5.22
CA ALA A 287 33.24 30.12 4.40
C ALA A 287 33.54 29.87 2.90
N THR A 288 34.63 29.18 2.56
CA THR A 288 34.96 28.81 1.18
C THR A 288 33.96 27.79 0.63
N ALA A 289 33.58 26.77 1.42
CA ALA A 289 32.53 25.83 1.03
C ALA A 289 31.18 26.53 0.82
N MET A 290 30.73 27.33 1.80
CA MET A 290 29.48 28.08 1.71
C MET A 290 29.46 29.05 0.51
N LYS A 291 30.59 29.67 0.16
CA LYS A 291 30.72 30.53 -1.05
C LYS A 291 30.83 29.74 -2.35
N PHE A 292 31.28 28.49 -2.33
CA PHE A 292 31.32 27.63 -3.52
C PHE A 292 29.91 27.17 -3.93
N PHE A 293 29.10 26.74 -2.97
CA PHE A 293 27.70 26.37 -3.19
C PHE A 293 26.74 27.58 -3.24
N GLY A 294 27.13 28.71 -2.64
CA GLY A 294 26.29 29.88 -2.42
C GLY A 294 25.65 30.46 -3.68
N GLY A 295 24.34 30.72 -3.59
CA GLY A 295 23.48 31.12 -4.70
C GLY A 295 22.53 30.00 -5.10
N TYR A 296 22.03 30.04 -6.33
CA TYR A 296 21.09 29.05 -6.85
C TYR A 296 21.84 27.94 -7.59
N ALA A 297 22.34 26.97 -6.82
CA ALA A 297 23.09 25.82 -7.32
C ALA A 297 22.20 24.57 -7.49
N LYS A 298 22.55 23.70 -8.44
CA LYS A 298 22.09 22.30 -8.51
C LYS A 298 23.29 21.36 -8.51
N LEU A 299 23.12 20.21 -7.85
CA LEU A 299 24.10 19.13 -7.90
C LEU A 299 23.95 18.39 -9.23
N VAL A 300 25.06 18.04 -9.87
CA VAL A 300 25.11 17.36 -11.16
C VAL A 300 25.99 16.12 -11.03
N TRP A 301 25.55 15.02 -11.64
CA TRP A 301 26.32 13.77 -11.75
C TRP A 301 26.56 13.42 -13.22
N ARG A 302 27.80 13.07 -13.55
CA ARG A 302 28.26 12.66 -14.89
C ARG A 302 28.28 11.13 -14.98
N GLY A 303 27.18 10.54 -15.44
CA GLY A 303 27.03 9.09 -15.59
C GLY A 303 27.55 8.56 -16.92
N HIS A 304 28.14 7.37 -16.92
CA HIS A 304 28.41 6.61 -18.13
C HIS A 304 27.24 5.66 -18.45
N ASN A 305 26.45 6.02 -19.46
CA ASN A 305 25.52 5.10 -20.11
C ASN A 305 26.24 4.42 -21.28
N GLY A 306 25.83 3.20 -21.67
CA GLY A 306 26.60 2.36 -22.61
C GLY A 306 26.95 2.99 -23.98
N ASN A 307 26.21 4.03 -24.40
CA ASN A 307 26.43 4.76 -25.65
C ASN A 307 26.85 6.24 -25.47
N GLY A 308 27.20 6.70 -24.26
CA GLY A 308 27.69 8.07 -24.03
C GLY A 308 27.66 8.56 -22.58
N THR A 309 28.33 9.69 -22.33
CA THR A 309 28.30 10.40 -21.04
C THR A 309 27.01 11.21 -20.89
N GLY A 310 26.17 10.83 -19.94
CA GLY A 310 24.95 11.54 -19.56
C GLY A 310 25.20 12.46 -18.37
N TYR A 311 24.52 13.61 -18.35
CA TYR A 311 24.51 14.51 -17.20
C TYR A 311 23.12 14.54 -16.57
N LEU A 312 23.02 14.15 -15.30
CA LEU A 312 21.82 14.27 -14.49
C LEU A 312 22.00 15.40 -13.47
N GLN A 313 20.91 16.11 -13.15
CA GLN A 313 20.88 17.17 -12.15
C GLN A 313 19.83 16.89 -11.07
N ALA A 314 20.09 17.36 -9.85
CA ALA A 314 19.20 17.27 -8.70
C ALA A 314 19.20 18.59 -7.91
N ASP A 315 18.09 18.86 -7.24
CA ASP A 315 18.00 19.94 -6.26
C ASP A 315 18.90 19.64 -5.05
N ILE A 316 19.74 20.59 -4.65
CA ILE A 316 20.49 20.55 -3.39
C ILE A 316 20.11 21.76 -2.54
N LEU A 317 19.91 21.56 -1.24
CA LEU A 317 19.77 22.66 -0.28
C LEU A 317 21.02 22.72 0.60
N VAL A 318 21.61 23.91 0.70
CA VAL A 318 22.82 24.20 1.48
C VAL A 318 22.52 25.32 2.45
N ASP A 319 22.84 25.12 3.72
CA ASP A 319 22.61 26.08 4.80
C ASP A 319 23.66 25.89 5.92
N PHE A 320 23.68 26.79 6.90
CA PHE A 320 24.54 26.65 8.09
C PHE A 320 23.80 25.97 9.26
N ASN A 321 24.56 25.25 10.08
CA ASN A 321 24.03 24.48 11.20
C ASN A 321 23.67 25.36 12.41
N ARG A 322 22.39 25.71 12.53
CA ARG A 322 21.83 26.49 13.66
C ARG A 322 21.65 25.68 14.95
N ASP A 323 21.55 24.35 14.87
CA ASP A 323 21.12 23.48 15.97
C ASP A 323 22.30 22.93 16.79
N CYS A 324 23.51 23.44 16.52
CA CYS A 324 24.79 22.96 17.06
C CYS A 324 25.00 21.44 16.92
N HIS A 325 24.49 20.81 15.85
CA HIS A 325 24.48 19.35 15.68
C HIS A 325 25.82 18.64 15.87
N LEU A 326 26.94 19.26 15.48
CA LEU A 326 28.29 18.71 15.63
C LEU A 326 29.08 19.32 16.80
N CYS A 327 28.39 19.86 17.82
CA CYS A 327 29.05 20.23 19.07
C CYS A 327 29.34 18.99 19.94
N PRO A 328 30.37 19.02 20.81
CA PRO A 328 30.75 17.88 21.65
C PRO A 328 29.62 17.36 22.55
N GLU A 329 28.75 18.24 23.04
CA GLU A 329 27.60 17.91 23.90
C GLU A 329 26.58 17.03 23.17
N LYS A 330 26.14 17.43 21.97
CA LYS A 330 25.18 16.66 21.16
C LYS A 330 25.79 15.36 20.63
N ILE A 331 27.07 15.35 20.27
CA ILE A 331 27.79 14.13 19.87
C ILE A 331 27.87 13.13 21.05
N LYS A 332 28.17 13.60 22.27
CA LYS A 332 28.18 12.74 23.46
C LYS A 332 26.79 12.19 23.79
N LYS A 333 25.74 13.04 23.79
CA LYS A 333 24.36 12.63 24.10
C LYS A 333 23.85 11.55 23.11
N ARG A 334 24.09 11.76 21.81
CA ARG A 334 23.84 10.79 20.72
C ARG A 334 24.56 9.46 20.91
N SER A 335 25.83 9.51 21.31
CA SER A 335 26.64 8.30 21.50
C SER A 335 26.13 7.44 22.65
N GLU A 336 25.63 8.07 23.72
CA GLU A 336 25.02 7.39 24.86
C GLU A 336 23.63 6.83 24.54
N GLU A 337 22.78 7.59 23.83
CA GLU A 337 21.47 7.11 23.34
C GLU A 337 21.65 5.90 22.39
N ARG A 338 22.64 5.95 21.49
CA ARG A 338 23.04 4.82 20.62
C ARG A 338 23.51 3.61 21.43
N ARG A 339 24.18 3.81 22.57
CA ARG A 339 24.66 2.73 23.45
C ARG A 339 23.49 2.02 24.13
N VAL A 340 22.58 2.78 24.75
CA VAL A 340 21.36 2.24 25.39
C VAL A 340 20.48 1.49 24.39
N LEU A 341 20.30 2.02 23.18
CA LEU A 341 19.53 1.36 22.12
C LEU A 341 20.16 0.02 21.67
N LYS A 342 21.50 -0.05 21.57
CA LYS A 342 22.23 -1.29 21.24
C LYS A 342 22.15 -2.33 22.36
N GLU A 343 22.30 -1.90 23.61
CA GLU A 343 22.18 -2.78 24.78
C GLU A 343 20.77 -3.41 24.82
N LYS A 344 19.72 -2.60 24.65
CA LYS A 344 18.33 -3.06 24.56
C LYS A 344 18.06 -4.02 23.40
N GLU A 345 18.50 -3.70 22.18
CA GLU A 345 18.25 -4.56 21.01
C GLU A 345 18.94 -5.94 21.13
N HIS A 346 20.11 -5.99 21.79
CA HIS A 346 20.83 -7.23 22.11
C HIS A 346 20.15 -8.04 23.24
N GLU A 347 19.50 -7.38 24.21
CA GLU A 347 18.64 -8.05 25.20
C GLU A 347 17.36 -8.59 24.56
N GLU A 348 16.72 -7.83 23.67
CA GLU A 348 15.55 -8.26 22.90
C GLU A 348 15.88 -9.49 22.05
N GLN A 349 16.99 -9.48 21.29
CA GLN A 349 17.47 -10.65 20.54
C GLN A 349 17.77 -11.88 21.43
N LYS A 350 18.36 -11.68 22.61
CA LYS A 350 18.55 -12.77 23.59
C LYS A 350 17.23 -13.29 24.14
N SER A 351 16.22 -12.44 24.29
CA SER A 351 14.88 -12.86 24.73
C SER A 351 14.14 -13.65 23.66
N LEU A 352 14.27 -13.28 22.38
CA LEU A 352 13.72 -14.06 21.26
C LEU A 352 14.38 -15.44 21.19
N LYS A 353 15.72 -15.52 21.15
CA LYS A 353 16.41 -16.82 21.08
C LYS A 353 16.06 -17.77 22.22
N ARG A 354 15.88 -17.25 23.44
CA ARG A 354 15.40 -18.05 24.58
C ARG A 354 13.99 -18.60 24.38
N LYS A 355 13.09 -17.86 23.71
CA LYS A 355 11.75 -18.33 23.36
C LYS A 355 11.80 -19.35 22.22
N GLU A 356 12.57 -19.08 21.17
CA GLU A 356 12.81 -20.01 20.05
C GLU A 356 13.38 -21.35 20.56
N ASP A 357 14.32 -21.33 21.51
CA ASP A 357 14.89 -22.52 22.16
C ASP A 357 13.87 -23.25 23.06
N GLU A 358 12.91 -22.54 23.67
CA GLU A 358 11.86 -23.13 24.51
C GLU A 358 10.70 -23.72 23.70
N GLU A 359 10.27 -23.02 22.65
CA GLU A 359 9.26 -23.47 21.68
C GLU A 359 9.77 -24.69 20.90
N ARG A 360 11.05 -24.70 20.50
CA ARG A 360 11.70 -25.88 19.90
C ARG A 360 11.63 -27.10 20.82
N ARG A 361 11.90 -26.95 22.12
CA ARG A 361 11.83 -28.05 23.09
C ARG A 361 10.40 -28.59 23.26
N LYS A 362 9.41 -27.71 23.32
CA LYS A 362 7.99 -28.09 23.39
C LYS A 362 7.56 -28.88 22.15
N CYS A 363 7.91 -28.39 20.96
CA CYS A 363 7.67 -29.09 19.70
C CYS A 363 8.39 -30.46 19.66
N GLU A 364 9.64 -30.53 20.13
CA GLU A 364 10.38 -31.78 20.28
C GLU A 364 9.78 -32.76 21.30
N GLU A 365 9.05 -32.29 22.32
CA GLU A 365 8.34 -33.15 23.29
C GLU A 365 6.98 -33.60 22.74
N GLU A 366 6.25 -32.72 22.05
CA GLU A 366 4.99 -33.01 21.35
C GLU A 366 5.19 -34.02 20.21
N GLU A 367 6.25 -33.90 19.40
CA GLU A 367 6.58 -34.86 18.33
C GLU A 367 6.86 -36.27 18.90
N LYS A 368 7.54 -36.36 20.06
CA LYS A 368 7.79 -37.63 20.75
C LYS A 368 6.49 -38.23 21.31
N ALA A 369 5.59 -37.40 21.85
CA ALA A 369 4.28 -37.84 22.31
C ALA A 369 3.40 -38.33 21.14
N ALA A 370 3.39 -37.61 20.02
CA ALA A 370 2.67 -37.98 18.81
C ALA A 370 3.17 -39.30 18.21
N LYS A 371 4.49 -39.50 18.11
CA LYS A 371 5.09 -40.77 17.66
C LYS A 371 4.68 -41.95 18.54
N LYS A 372 4.74 -41.80 19.87
CA LYS A 372 4.31 -42.85 20.81
C LYS A 372 2.82 -43.18 20.66
N LYS A 373 1.96 -42.17 20.46
CA LYS A 373 0.52 -42.37 20.22
C LYS A 373 0.25 -43.09 18.90
N ALA A 374 0.99 -42.77 17.84
CA ALA A 374 0.90 -43.44 16.55
C ALA A 374 1.38 -44.91 16.61
N GLU A 375 2.43 -45.22 17.38
CA GLU A 375 2.86 -46.60 17.63
C GLU A 375 1.79 -47.41 18.40
N GLU A 376 1.14 -46.81 19.40
CA GLU A 376 0.05 -47.44 20.15
C GLU A 376 -1.21 -47.67 19.28
N GLU A 377 -1.56 -46.72 18.42
CA GLU A 377 -2.68 -46.84 17.47
C GLU A 377 -2.41 -47.87 16.37
N ALA A 378 -1.19 -47.93 15.81
CA ALA A 378 -0.80 -48.95 14.85
C ALA A 378 -0.83 -50.36 15.47
N ALA A 379 -0.37 -50.50 16.73
CA ALA A 379 -0.45 -51.77 17.46
C ALA A 379 -1.90 -52.20 17.77
N ALA A 380 -2.82 -51.24 17.94
CA ALA A 380 -4.25 -51.52 18.08
C ALA A 380 -4.88 -51.97 16.74
N GLN A 381 -4.57 -51.26 15.65
CA GLN A 381 -5.06 -51.61 14.30
C GLN A 381 -4.58 -53.00 13.86
N SER A 382 -3.31 -53.36 14.13
CA SER A 382 -2.79 -54.69 13.82
C SER A 382 -3.59 -55.80 14.52
N LYS A 383 -3.92 -55.63 15.80
CA LYS A 383 -4.73 -56.61 16.57
C LYS A 383 -6.17 -56.70 16.07
N LEU A 384 -6.77 -55.57 15.67
CA LEU A 384 -8.10 -55.56 15.07
C LEU A 384 -8.12 -56.30 13.73
N LYS A 385 -7.07 -56.14 12.91
CA LYS A 385 -6.91 -56.86 11.65
C LYS A 385 -6.76 -58.37 11.86
N GLU A 386 -5.93 -58.81 12.81
CA GLU A 386 -5.81 -60.24 13.17
C GLU A 386 -7.15 -60.84 13.63
N GLN A 387 -7.98 -60.08 14.35
CA GLN A 387 -9.32 -60.52 14.78
C GLN A 387 -10.29 -60.66 13.59
N LEU A 388 -10.30 -59.69 12.67
CA LEU A 388 -11.13 -59.72 11.47
C LEU A 388 -10.73 -60.87 10.53
N GLU A 389 -9.43 -61.11 10.32
CA GLU A 389 -8.94 -62.25 9.52
C GLU A 389 -9.32 -63.60 10.16
N ALA A 390 -9.24 -63.72 11.48
CA ALA A 390 -9.68 -64.92 12.20
C ALA A 390 -11.21 -65.15 12.16
N GLU A 391 -12.01 -64.09 12.08
CA GLU A 391 -13.46 -64.18 11.89
C GLU A 391 -13.83 -64.54 10.45
N GLU A 392 -13.11 -63.98 9.46
CA GLU A 392 -13.28 -64.36 8.05
C GLU A 392 -12.99 -65.85 7.82
N VAL A 393 -11.91 -66.40 8.41
CA VAL A 393 -11.59 -67.83 8.33
C VAL A 393 -12.72 -68.70 8.91
N LYS A 394 -13.30 -68.32 10.04
CA LYS A 394 -14.48 -69.02 10.62
C LYS A 394 -15.70 -68.95 9.71
N ASN A 395 -15.94 -67.83 9.04
CA ASN A 395 -17.08 -67.67 8.15
C ASN A 395 -16.89 -68.44 6.83
N ARG A 396 -15.65 -68.55 6.31
CA ARG A 396 -15.33 -69.45 5.19
C ARG A 396 -15.60 -70.91 5.56
N GLN A 397 -15.14 -71.37 6.73
CA GLN A 397 -15.39 -72.74 7.22
C GLN A 397 -16.90 -73.07 7.32
N LYS A 398 -17.70 -72.18 7.92
CA LYS A 398 -19.18 -72.34 7.96
C LYS A 398 -19.81 -72.41 6.57
N ASN A 399 -19.32 -71.62 5.62
CA ASN A 399 -19.85 -71.63 4.24
C ASN A 399 -19.46 -72.92 3.49
N GLU A 400 -18.28 -73.49 3.74
CA GLU A 400 -17.88 -74.80 3.21
C GLU A 400 -18.70 -75.95 3.81
N GLU A 401 -18.99 -75.90 5.12
CA GLU A 401 -19.91 -76.83 5.77
C GLU A 401 -21.32 -76.76 5.18
N ALA A 402 -21.86 -75.54 5.00
CA ALA A 402 -23.18 -75.32 4.38
C ALA A 402 -23.23 -75.81 2.92
N HIS A 403 -22.19 -75.55 2.12
CA HIS A 403 -22.09 -76.01 0.72
C HIS A 403 -22.03 -77.54 0.60
N ASN A 404 -21.31 -78.20 1.52
CA ASN A 404 -21.30 -79.66 1.59
C ASN A 404 -22.66 -80.22 2.06
N HIS A 405 -23.39 -79.51 2.93
CA HIS A 405 -24.74 -79.87 3.33
C HIS A 405 -25.73 -79.78 2.15
N GLN A 406 -25.63 -78.72 1.33
CA GLN A 406 -26.46 -78.58 0.13
C GLN A 406 -26.17 -79.68 -0.91
N LYS A 407 -24.90 -79.97 -1.20
CA LYS A 407 -24.52 -81.11 -2.07
C LYS A 407 -25.07 -82.46 -1.60
N HIS A 408 -25.23 -82.66 -0.29
CA HIS A 408 -25.86 -83.87 0.27
C HIS A 408 -27.40 -83.89 0.15
N LYS A 409 -28.03 -82.72 -0.04
CA LYS A 409 -29.45 -82.56 -0.40
C LYS A 409 -29.66 -82.84 -1.89
N ASP A 410 -28.93 -82.15 -2.76
CA ASP A 410 -29.08 -82.24 -4.22
C ASP A 410 -28.90 -83.69 -4.68
N LYS A 411 -27.93 -84.41 -4.09
CA LYS A 411 -27.66 -85.82 -4.38
C LYS A 411 -28.75 -86.80 -3.89
N LYS A 412 -29.65 -86.39 -2.97
CA LYS A 412 -30.84 -87.16 -2.59
C LYS A 412 -32.04 -86.89 -3.49
N GLU A 413 -32.13 -85.69 -4.07
CA GLU A 413 -33.27 -85.29 -4.91
C GLU A 413 -33.12 -85.79 -6.37
N MET A 414 -31.92 -86.21 -6.79
CA MET A 414 -31.68 -86.84 -8.10
C MET A 414 -32.01 -88.34 -8.20
N GLU A 415 -32.30 -89.06 -7.11
CA GLU A 415 -32.57 -90.52 -7.14
C GLU A 415 -34.08 -90.89 -7.25
N ALA A 416 -34.97 -89.90 -7.41
CA ALA A 416 -36.38 -90.12 -7.74
C ALA A 416 -36.85 -89.07 -8.77
N PRO A 417 -37.07 -89.44 -10.05
CA PRO A 417 -37.96 -90.57 -10.39
C PRO A 417 -37.45 -91.49 -11.52
N ALA A 418 -37.12 -92.74 -11.19
CA ALA A 418 -36.84 -93.81 -12.17
C ALA A 418 -37.88 -94.95 -12.11
N LYS A 419 -39.17 -94.59 -11.96
CA LYS A 419 -40.32 -95.51 -12.02
C LYS A 419 -41.45 -94.86 -12.83
N ILE A 420 -42.24 -95.69 -13.51
CA ILE A 420 -43.36 -95.31 -14.39
C ILE A 420 -42.89 -94.66 -15.72
N ALA A 421 -42.15 -95.44 -16.50
CA ALA A 421 -42.14 -95.35 -17.96
C ALA A 421 -42.08 -96.79 -18.52
N GLU A 422 -43.16 -97.20 -19.19
CA GLU A 422 -43.37 -98.39 -20.06
C GLU A 422 -42.37 -99.56 -19.90
N GLU A 423 -42.73 -100.76 -19.43
CA GLU A 423 -43.94 -101.54 -19.68
C GLU A 423 -44.36 -101.69 -21.16
N LYS A 424 -43.40 -101.56 -22.11
CA LYS A 424 -43.57 -102.03 -23.50
C LYS A 424 -42.30 -102.64 -24.11
N SER A 425 -42.00 -103.90 -23.76
CA SER A 425 -41.61 -104.95 -24.74
C SER A 425 -41.09 -106.25 -24.08
N HIS A 426 -42.00 -107.19 -23.82
CA HIS A 426 -41.61 -108.60 -23.88
C HIS A 426 -41.41 -109.02 -25.35
N ARG A 427 -40.20 -109.42 -25.76
CA ARG A 427 -39.90 -110.60 -26.61
C ARG A 427 -38.44 -110.69 -27.07
N ARG A 428 -37.98 -111.94 -27.28
CA ARG A 428 -36.69 -112.38 -27.88
C ARG A 428 -35.48 -112.19 -26.93
N HIS A 429 -34.98 -113.28 -26.35
CA HIS A 429 -33.87 -114.14 -26.84
C HIS A 429 -32.50 -113.55 -26.43
N SER A 430 -31.70 -114.21 -25.58
CA SER A 430 -30.80 -115.36 -25.88
C SER A 430 -29.79 -115.04 -27.01
N ASP A 431 -28.50 -115.34 -26.89
CA ASP A 431 -27.90 -116.52 -26.23
C ASP A 431 -26.40 -116.36 -25.89
N SER A 432 -25.84 -117.31 -25.11
CA SER A 432 -24.41 -117.63 -24.89
C SER A 432 -23.52 -116.58 -24.19
N LYS A 433 -22.57 -116.85 -23.27
CA LYS A 433 -21.68 -117.99 -22.92
C LYS A 433 -20.50 -118.27 -23.87
N LYS A 434 -19.29 -117.83 -23.46
CA LYS A 434 -17.92 -118.47 -23.53
C LYS A 434 -16.82 -117.42 -23.81
N ARG A 435 -15.53 -117.61 -23.52
CA ARG A 435 -14.75 -118.30 -22.45
C ARG A 435 -13.25 -118.13 -22.80
N ARG A 436 -12.35 -118.14 -21.79
CA ARG A 436 -10.88 -118.41 -21.88
C ARG A 436 -9.93 -117.35 -22.48
N SER A 437 -9.07 -116.85 -21.59
CA SER A 437 -7.59 -116.81 -21.66
C SER A 437 -6.85 -117.55 -22.80
N THR A 438 -5.78 -116.92 -23.32
CA THR A 438 -4.38 -117.44 -23.36
C THR A 438 -3.38 -116.32 -23.72
N ASP A 439 -2.08 -116.58 -23.54
CA ASP A 439 -0.92 -115.72 -23.83
C ASP A 439 -0.67 -115.48 -25.34
N GLY A 440 0.25 -114.57 -25.73
CA GLY A 440 0.85 -114.62 -27.08
C GLY A 440 1.35 -113.36 -27.80
N ASN A 441 2.22 -112.55 -27.18
CA ASN A 441 3.44 -111.90 -27.74
C ASN A 441 3.57 -111.38 -29.22
N HIS A 442 4.33 -110.27 -29.40
CA HIS A 442 5.06 -109.81 -30.64
C HIS A 442 4.25 -109.17 -31.81
N SER A 443 4.80 -108.27 -32.67
CA SER A 443 6.07 -107.48 -32.61
C SER A 443 6.16 -106.34 -33.67
N ASN A 444 7.09 -105.40 -33.45
CA ASN A 444 7.85 -104.58 -34.43
C ASN A 444 7.12 -103.54 -35.33
N SER A 445 7.73 -102.41 -35.73
CA SER A 445 9.05 -101.76 -35.44
C SER A 445 8.88 -100.22 -35.62
N LYS A 446 9.79 -99.28 -35.96
CA LYS A 446 11.19 -99.11 -36.47
C LYS A 446 11.47 -97.56 -36.39
N SER A 447 12.63 -96.91 -36.49
CA SER A 447 14.07 -97.08 -36.10
C SER A 447 14.74 -95.69 -36.40
N SER A 448 16.05 -95.34 -36.29
CA SER A 448 17.32 -95.95 -35.86
C SER A 448 18.44 -94.86 -35.78
N SER A 449 19.55 -95.16 -35.08
CA SER A 449 20.96 -94.78 -35.41
C SER A 449 21.50 -93.33 -35.38
N GLU A 450 22.77 -93.02 -35.04
CA GLU A 450 23.86 -93.77 -34.33
C GLU A 450 25.07 -92.86 -33.89
N ARG A 451 25.79 -93.30 -32.83
CA ARG A 451 27.27 -93.26 -32.50
C ARG A 451 28.19 -92.16 -33.10
N LYS A 452 29.20 -91.63 -32.37
CA LYS A 452 30.42 -92.34 -31.84
C LYS A 452 31.14 -91.62 -30.64
N ARG A 453 32.20 -92.27 -30.13
CA ARG A 453 33.08 -91.91 -28.98
C ARG A 453 34.21 -90.91 -29.40
N THR A 454 35.01 -90.28 -28.51
CA THR A 454 36.19 -90.86 -27.79
C THR A 454 36.56 -90.14 -26.46
N SER A 455 37.65 -90.57 -25.81
CA SER A 455 38.09 -90.29 -24.42
C SER A 455 39.32 -89.37 -24.28
N GLY A 456 39.56 -88.75 -23.10
CA GLY A 456 40.87 -88.14 -22.77
C GLY A 456 41.01 -87.47 -21.38
N SER A 457 42.16 -87.70 -20.72
CA SER A 457 42.73 -87.05 -19.50
C SER A 457 44.22 -87.53 -19.38
N PRO A 458 45.16 -87.01 -18.53
CA PRO A 458 45.01 -86.05 -17.41
C PRO A 458 46.17 -85.01 -17.14
N SER A 459 45.96 -84.13 -16.14
CA SER A 459 46.91 -83.71 -15.06
C SER A 459 47.97 -82.58 -15.19
N ARG A 460 48.26 -81.98 -13.99
CA ARG A 460 49.40 -81.13 -13.49
C ARG A 460 49.25 -79.59 -13.54
N SER A 461 49.66 -78.80 -12.52
CA SER A 461 50.10 -79.12 -11.12
C SER A 461 50.34 -77.89 -10.18
N HIS A 462 50.20 -78.09 -8.84
CA HIS A 462 50.83 -77.36 -7.69
C HIS A 462 50.34 -75.92 -7.32
N GLU A 463 50.34 -75.43 -6.05
CA GLU A 463 50.59 -76.03 -4.70
C GLU A 463 50.00 -75.19 -3.51
N ARG A 464 49.66 -75.83 -2.36
CA ARG A 464 49.66 -75.39 -0.90
C ARG A 464 48.98 -74.07 -0.44
N SER A 465 48.54 -73.80 0.81
CA SER A 465 48.14 -74.53 2.08
C SER A 465 47.87 -73.48 3.21
N SER A 466 47.12 -73.62 4.33
CA SER A 466 46.08 -74.55 4.84
C SER A 466 45.57 -74.10 6.26
N GLU A 467 44.33 -74.45 6.67
CA GLU A 467 43.83 -74.62 8.09
C GLU A 467 43.70 -73.40 9.07
N ALA A 468 42.85 -73.35 10.12
CA ALA A 468 41.64 -74.12 10.50
C ALA A 468 40.75 -73.49 11.65
N SER A 469 39.42 -73.64 11.55
CA SER A 469 38.37 -73.94 12.56
C SER A 469 38.07 -73.14 13.88
N ARG A 470 36.75 -73.06 14.20
CA ARG A 470 36.03 -73.19 15.52
C ARG A 470 35.77 -72.01 16.52
N ALA A 471 34.50 -71.58 16.56
CA ALA A 471 33.53 -71.66 17.69
C ALA A 471 33.52 -70.72 18.95
N SER A 472 32.29 -70.25 19.28
CA SER A 472 31.68 -69.98 20.61
C SER A 472 31.94 -68.68 21.41
N ARG A 473 30.91 -68.26 22.18
CA ARG A 473 30.85 -67.12 23.15
C ARG A 473 31.66 -67.40 24.44
N PRO A 474 32.11 -66.38 25.21
CA PRO A 474 31.47 -66.08 26.51
C PRO A 474 31.55 -64.60 26.99
N LEU A 475 31.31 -64.35 28.29
CA LEU A 475 31.29 -63.07 29.03
C LEU A 475 32.44 -62.95 30.08
N ARG A 476 32.57 -61.74 30.69
CA ARG A 476 33.30 -61.36 31.95
C ARG A 476 34.84 -61.09 31.95
N ASN A 477 35.19 -59.80 31.89
CA ASN A 477 35.78 -58.98 32.98
C ASN A 477 36.93 -59.51 33.90
N ARG A 478 38.17 -58.96 33.77
CA ARG A 478 39.06 -58.56 34.91
C ARG A 478 40.31 -57.72 34.51
N ASN A 479 41.06 -57.21 35.51
CA ASN A 479 42.08 -56.13 35.42
C ASN A 479 43.57 -56.58 35.49
N SER A 480 44.48 -55.73 34.98
CA SER A 480 45.82 -55.38 35.56
C SER A 480 46.46 -54.21 34.77
N HIS A 481 46.71 -53.02 35.35
CA HIS A 481 47.97 -52.55 35.99
C HIS A 481 49.17 -52.30 35.05
N SER A 482 50.02 -51.27 35.22
CA SER A 482 50.08 -50.13 36.19
C SER A 482 50.26 -48.77 35.41
N ASP A 483 50.78 -47.61 35.86
CA ASP A 483 51.52 -47.16 37.05
C ASP A 483 51.45 -45.60 37.24
N ARG A 484 52.30 -45.04 38.14
CA ARG A 484 52.78 -43.65 38.38
C ARG A 484 52.16 -42.42 37.67
N ARG A 485 51.98 -41.27 38.32
CA ARG A 485 52.04 -40.81 39.76
C ARG A 485 51.31 -39.44 39.83
N SER A 486 50.36 -39.23 40.76
CA SER A 486 50.51 -38.48 42.05
C SER A 486 50.80 -36.96 41.88
N SER A 487 50.16 -35.98 42.56
CA SER A 487 49.33 -35.94 43.80
C SER A 487 48.69 -34.52 43.94
N HIS A 488 47.66 -34.17 44.75
CA HIS A 488 46.58 -34.86 45.50
C HIS A 488 45.59 -33.81 46.12
N SER A 489 44.36 -34.20 46.53
CA SER A 489 43.47 -33.56 47.57
C SER A 489 42.91 -32.11 47.39
N ARG A 490 41.76 -31.67 47.95
CA ARG A 490 40.60 -32.26 48.71
C ARG A 490 39.39 -31.27 48.70
N GLU A 491 38.14 -31.66 48.41
CA GLU A 491 37.02 -32.14 49.28
C GLU A 491 36.13 -31.12 50.04
N ARG A 492 34.84 -31.04 49.60
CA ARG A 492 33.54 -31.09 50.35
C ARG A 492 33.10 -30.05 51.43
N ASN A 493 31.80 -29.71 51.37
CA ASN A 493 30.84 -29.32 52.45
C ASN A 493 31.10 -27.96 53.19
N GLU A 494 30.17 -27.24 53.83
CA GLU A 494 28.68 -27.29 53.95
C GLU A 494 28.06 -25.95 54.45
N SER A 495 26.71 -25.86 54.42
CA SER A 495 25.82 -25.17 55.41
C SER A 495 25.88 -23.65 55.77
N ARG A 496 24.77 -22.95 55.43
CA ARG A 496 23.89 -22.05 56.25
C ARG A 496 24.42 -20.85 57.12
N HIS A 497 23.91 -19.65 56.77
CA HIS A 497 23.31 -18.58 57.63
C HIS A 497 24.11 -17.66 58.63
N PHE A 498 23.59 -16.41 58.71
CA PHE A 498 23.55 -15.44 59.84
C PHE A 498 24.81 -14.67 60.35
N ASP A 499 24.99 -13.46 59.78
CA ASP A 499 24.90 -12.11 60.44
C ASP A 499 25.89 -11.57 61.53
N GLU A 500 26.03 -10.23 61.50
CA GLU A 500 26.44 -9.25 62.53
C GLU A 500 27.92 -9.03 62.97
N LYS A 501 28.20 -7.75 63.37
CA LYS A 501 29.30 -7.21 64.23
C LYS A 501 30.74 -7.09 63.66
N ARG A 502 31.62 -6.15 64.14
CA ARG A 502 31.48 -4.73 64.59
C ARG A 502 32.87 -4.08 64.88
N ARG A 503 33.05 -2.78 64.57
CA ARG A 503 33.89 -1.73 65.24
C ARG A 503 35.43 -1.87 65.44
N LYS A 504 36.13 -0.77 65.14
CA LYS A 504 37.04 0.07 66.00
C LYS A 504 37.04 1.50 65.37
N LEU A 505 36.93 2.64 66.05
CA LEU A 505 37.82 3.30 67.05
C LEU A 505 39.21 3.64 66.46
N SER A 506 39.77 4.86 66.50
CA SER A 506 39.35 6.26 66.86
C SER A 506 40.48 7.22 66.35
N CYS A 507 40.66 8.54 66.58
CA CYS A 507 40.02 9.69 67.30
C CYS A 507 40.74 10.99 66.82
N ASP A 508 40.20 12.22 66.78
CA ASP A 508 38.80 12.68 66.83
C ASP A 508 38.44 13.74 65.75
N ASP A 509 38.59 15.09 65.80
CA ASP A 509 39.03 16.09 66.80
C ASP A 509 38.35 17.48 66.51
N HIS A 510 38.87 18.65 66.92
CA HIS A 510 38.17 19.95 66.98
C HIS A 510 38.38 20.96 65.82
N SER A 511 37.27 21.43 65.22
CA SER A 511 36.96 22.88 65.21
C SER A 511 35.45 23.21 65.05
N ARG A 512 35.04 24.38 65.59
CA ARG A 512 33.78 25.14 65.32
C ARG A 512 32.41 24.51 65.67
N ARG A 513 32.15 24.51 66.98
CA ARG A 513 30.86 24.69 67.71
C ARG A 513 29.88 25.75 67.12
N SER A 514 28.60 25.89 67.50
CA SER A 514 27.55 25.02 68.14
C SER A 514 26.39 25.87 68.73
N LYS A 515 25.11 25.55 68.45
CA LYS A 515 23.88 25.96 69.22
C LYS A 515 23.57 27.50 69.20
N LYS A 516 22.40 28.02 69.60
CA LYS A 516 21.08 27.46 70.00
C LYS A 516 19.91 28.43 69.68
N THR A 517 18.70 27.92 69.85
CA THR A 517 17.37 28.54 70.05
C THR A 517 17.24 29.99 70.54
N GLU A 518 16.15 30.64 70.05
CA GLU A 518 15.23 31.58 70.73
C GLU A 518 15.45 33.11 70.84
N SER A 519 14.39 33.81 70.44
CA SER A 519 13.76 34.98 71.09
C SER A 519 14.26 36.43 70.88
N ARG A 520 13.28 37.28 70.52
CA ARG A 520 13.20 38.77 70.58
C ARG A 520 14.13 39.57 69.65
N ARG A 521 13.84 40.85 69.33
CA ARG A 521 12.61 41.64 69.01
C ARG A 521 13.07 43.08 68.71
N LYS A 522 12.39 43.84 67.82
CA LYS A 522 12.66 45.27 67.48
C LYS A 522 13.98 45.47 66.69
N HIS A 523 14.22 46.53 65.89
CA HIS A 523 13.43 47.54 65.15
C HIS A 523 14.45 48.25 64.20
N THR A 524 14.12 49.03 63.16
CA THR A 524 12.90 49.74 62.73
C THR A 524 12.92 49.91 61.20
N ARG A 525 11.75 50.15 60.58
CA ARG A 525 11.50 50.96 59.34
C ARG A 525 12.56 50.88 58.21
N SER A 526 12.22 50.51 56.96
CA SER A 526 10.92 50.51 56.27
C SER A 526 11.00 49.59 55.02
N LEU A 527 9.99 49.37 54.17
CA LEU A 527 8.70 50.05 54.02
C LEU A 527 7.51 49.05 54.03
N THR A 528 6.69 48.97 52.98
CA THR A 528 5.37 48.31 52.97
C THR A 528 5.24 47.17 51.96
N VAL A 529 4.81 46.00 52.47
CA VAL A 529 3.82 45.09 51.85
C VAL A 529 2.39 45.56 52.29
N PRO A 530 1.22 45.01 51.86
CA PRO A 530 0.98 43.63 51.41
C PRO A 530 0.03 43.39 50.21
N GLU A 531 -0.02 42.12 49.83
CA GLU A 531 -1.07 41.41 49.08
C GLU A 531 -2.49 41.64 49.63
N LYS A 532 -3.52 41.59 48.76
CA LYS A 532 -4.92 41.52 49.21
C LYS A 532 -5.90 40.85 48.22
N ASN A 533 -6.49 39.76 48.70
CA ASN A 533 -7.82 39.20 48.45
C ASN A 533 -8.27 38.69 47.05
N ARG A 534 -8.88 37.50 47.13
CA ARG A 534 -9.78 36.86 46.15
C ARG A 534 -11.09 37.64 45.93
N ARG A 535 -11.80 37.19 44.86
CA ARG A 535 -13.26 37.19 44.59
C ARG A 535 -13.85 38.38 43.82
N THR A 536 -14.33 38.03 42.60
CA THR A 536 -15.60 38.43 41.95
C THR A 536 -16.03 39.90 41.98
N GLU A 537 -16.04 40.55 40.81
CA GLU A 537 -17.30 40.98 40.17
C GLU A 537 -17.11 41.42 38.70
N GLN A 538 -18.21 41.72 38.00
CA GLN A 538 -18.25 42.10 36.59
C GLN A 538 -17.94 43.60 36.41
N VAL A 539 -17.10 43.99 35.45
CA VAL A 539 -17.15 45.34 34.85
C VAL A 539 -16.95 45.31 33.33
N ARG A 540 -18.09 45.37 32.63
CA ARG A 540 -18.38 46.21 31.45
C ARG A 540 -17.24 46.41 30.41
N ARG A 541 -17.42 45.80 29.24
CA ARG A 541 -17.22 46.58 27.99
C ARG A 541 -18.29 47.69 27.96
N SER A 542 -17.97 48.84 27.39
CA SER A 542 -18.86 50.00 27.39
C SER A 542 -19.86 49.94 26.25
N ASP A 543 -20.96 49.23 26.45
CA ASP A 543 -22.14 49.40 25.62
C ASP A 543 -22.71 50.81 25.84
N LYS A 544 -22.51 51.70 24.86
CA LYS A 544 -23.37 52.86 24.70
C LYS A 544 -24.64 52.40 23.97
N PRO A 545 -25.84 52.80 24.38
CA PRO A 545 -27.00 52.64 23.50
C PRO A 545 -26.72 53.40 22.20
N LYS A 546 -26.94 52.73 21.06
CA LYS A 546 -27.01 53.43 19.77
C LYS A 546 -28.08 54.51 19.86
N THR A 547 -27.81 55.68 19.30
CA THR A 547 -28.85 56.67 19.12
C THR A 547 -29.75 56.24 17.96
N LYS A 548 -31.01 56.71 17.95
CA LYS A 548 -31.97 56.40 16.88
C LYS A 548 -31.40 56.70 15.47
N HIS A 549 -30.57 57.73 15.40
CA HIS A 549 -29.91 58.19 14.18
C HIS A 549 -28.86 57.18 13.65
N ASP A 550 -28.19 56.43 14.54
CA ASP A 550 -27.23 55.39 14.16
C ASP A 550 -27.93 54.16 13.53
N GLU A 551 -29.18 53.88 13.91
CA GLU A 551 -29.98 52.78 13.34
C GLU A 551 -30.67 53.18 12.04
N GLU A 552 -31.13 54.44 11.93
CA GLU A 552 -31.63 55.02 10.68
C GLU A 552 -30.54 55.07 9.60
N MET A 553 -29.30 55.43 9.96
CA MET A 553 -28.15 55.45 9.04
C MET A 553 -27.80 54.05 8.51
N ILE A 554 -27.80 53.02 9.37
CA ILE A 554 -27.48 51.65 8.95
C ILE A 554 -28.55 51.11 7.98
N ASN A 555 -29.84 51.25 8.31
CA ASN A 555 -30.92 50.84 7.40
C ASN A 555 -30.89 51.60 6.06
N ALA A 556 -30.47 52.87 6.06
CA ALA A 556 -30.34 53.66 4.85
C ALA A 556 -29.17 53.24 3.95
N ASP A 557 -28.11 52.63 4.48
CA ASP A 557 -27.01 52.09 3.69
C ASP A 557 -27.28 50.64 3.25
N ASP A 558 -27.91 49.80 4.09
CA ASP A 558 -28.38 48.46 3.69
C ASP A 558 -29.37 48.54 2.52
N ALA A 559 -30.31 49.51 2.55
CA ALA A 559 -31.27 49.74 1.46
C ALA A 559 -30.59 50.19 0.15
N LYS A 560 -29.51 50.99 0.22
CA LYS A 560 -28.70 51.35 -0.97
C LYS A 560 -27.94 50.14 -1.50
N GLU A 561 -27.44 49.26 -0.64
CA GLU A 561 -26.76 48.05 -1.09
C GLU A 561 -27.75 47.07 -1.76
N GLN A 562 -28.98 46.97 -1.26
CA GLN A 562 -30.05 46.23 -1.95
C GLN A 562 -30.37 46.81 -3.33
N GLN A 563 -30.60 48.13 -3.44
CA GLN A 563 -30.83 48.77 -4.75
C GLN A 563 -29.64 48.55 -5.72
N LEU A 564 -28.40 48.64 -5.23
CA LEU A 564 -27.21 48.39 -6.05
C LEU A 564 -27.13 46.93 -6.53
N ARG A 565 -27.52 45.96 -5.68
CA ARG A 565 -27.58 44.53 -6.04
C ARG A 565 -28.65 44.25 -7.09
N GLU A 566 -29.83 44.85 -6.99
CA GLU A 566 -30.90 44.72 -8.01
C GLU A 566 -30.49 45.33 -9.36
N LEU A 567 -29.88 46.52 -9.34
CA LEU A 567 -29.43 47.20 -10.55
C LEU A 567 -28.31 46.39 -11.25
N LEU A 568 -27.39 45.78 -10.49
CA LEU A 568 -26.38 44.86 -11.01
C LEU A 568 -26.96 43.54 -11.54
N LEU A 569 -28.09 43.06 -11.01
CA LEU A 569 -28.83 41.92 -11.56
C LEU A 569 -29.46 42.26 -12.92
N GLN A 570 -30.20 43.38 -13.00
CA GLN A 570 -30.81 43.84 -14.25
C GLN A 570 -29.77 44.11 -15.35
N GLU A 571 -28.64 44.72 -15.00
CA GLU A 571 -27.51 44.94 -15.93
C GLU A 571 -26.94 43.61 -16.45
N ARG A 572 -26.88 42.57 -15.60
CA ARG A 572 -26.40 41.23 -15.96
C ARG A 572 -27.39 40.45 -16.83
N GLU A 573 -28.69 40.53 -16.55
CA GLU A 573 -29.74 39.95 -17.40
C GLU A 573 -29.79 40.62 -18.78
N LYS A 574 -29.64 41.95 -18.83
CA LYS A 574 -29.55 42.71 -20.08
C LYS A 574 -28.33 42.28 -20.91
N GLN A 575 -27.19 42.02 -20.28
CA GLN A 575 -26.00 41.46 -20.94
C GLN A 575 -26.18 40.00 -21.40
N LEU A 576 -26.98 39.19 -20.69
CA LEU A 576 -27.32 37.83 -21.10
C LEU A 576 -28.28 37.81 -22.30
N ARG A 577 -29.36 38.62 -22.28
CA ARG A 577 -30.26 38.79 -23.44
C ARG A 577 -29.50 39.32 -24.66
N ALA A 578 -28.60 40.30 -24.47
CA ALA A 578 -27.75 40.81 -25.56
C ALA A 578 -26.81 39.74 -26.14
N LYS A 579 -26.29 38.81 -25.32
CA LYS A 579 -25.48 37.68 -25.80
C LYS A 579 -26.31 36.65 -26.59
N LEU A 580 -27.51 36.32 -26.12
CA LEU A 580 -28.40 35.39 -26.81
C LEU A 580 -28.80 35.93 -28.20
N LEU A 581 -29.18 37.20 -28.28
CA LEU A 581 -29.42 37.89 -29.55
C LEU A 581 -28.19 37.87 -30.46
N ALA A 582 -27.00 38.19 -29.93
CA ALA A 582 -25.76 38.17 -30.70
C ALA A 582 -25.34 36.78 -31.20
N MET A 583 -25.77 35.70 -30.54
CA MET A 583 -25.55 34.33 -31.02
C MET A 583 -26.48 34.00 -32.20
N HIS A 584 -27.77 34.36 -32.11
CA HIS A 584 -28.71 34.11 -33.22
C HIS A 584 -28.42 34.93 -34.48
N THR A 585 -27.84 36.12 -34.38
CA THR A 585 -27.49 36.94 -35.56
C THR A 585 -26.24 36.48 -36.32
N ASN A 586 -25.49 35.51 -35.80
CA ASN A 586 -24.15 35.18 -36.32
C ASN A 586 -24.08 33.88 -37.15
N GLU A 587 -25.21 33.20 -37.38
CA GLU A 587 -25.31 31.96 -38.17
C GLU A 587 -26.06 32.13 -39.51
N GLN A 588 -26.39 33.36 -39.92
CA GLN A 588 -27.10 33.65 -41.19
C GLN A 588 -26.24 34.37 -42.23
N THR A 589 -25.12 33.77 -42.62
CA THR A 589 -24.45 34.07 -43.90
C THR A 589 -23.85 32.81 -44.54
N GLU A 590 -24.68 31.97 -45.18
CA GLU A 590 -24.47 31.55 -46.59
C GLU A 590 -25.66 30.75 -47.16
N THR A 591 -25.98 31.02 -48.43
CA THR A 591 -26.95 30.35 -49.34
C THR A 591 -28.41 30.08 -48.91
N GLN A 592 -29.30 30.73 -49.66
CA GLN A 592 -30.72 30.42 -49.91
C GLN A 592 -30.86 29.86 -51.36
N PRO A 593 -32.05 29.40 -51.82
CA PRO A 593 -33.25 28.97 -51.08
C PRO A 593 -33.84 27.63 -51.59
N GLU A 594 -34.75 27.03 -50.81
CA GLU A 594 -36.04 26.58 -51.37
C GLU A 594 -37.14 26.67 -50.30
N LYS A 595 -38.42 26.62 -50.69
CA LYS A 595 -39.54 27.03 -49.83
C LYS A 595 -40.40 25.86 -49.36
N GLU A 596 -40.76 25.87 -48.08
CA GLU A 596 -42.10 25.51 -47.62
C GLU A 596 -42.46 26.37 -46.40
N GLU A 597 -43.68 26.91 -46.38
CA GLU A 597 -44.15 27.86 -45.36
C GLU A 597 -45.12 27.15 -44.38
N MET A 598 -44.79 27.17 -43.09
CA MET A 598 -45.78 27.11 -42.01
C MET A 598 -45.48 28.22 -41.00
N GLU A 599 -46.53 28.92 -40.57
CA GLU A 599 -46.39 30.15 -39.80
C GLU A 599 -45.88 29.90 -38.37
N ALA A 600 -44.90 30.70 -37.94
CA ALA A 600 -44.57 30.80 -36.52
C ALA A 600 -45.64 31.68 -35.80
N PRO A 601 -46.06 31.33 -34.57
CA PRO A 601 -46.94 32.17 -33.77
C PRO A 601 -46.35 33.57 -33.56
N LYS A 602 -47.22 34.58 -33.52
CA LYS A 602 -46.81 35.99 -33.36
C LYS A 602 -46.63 36.36 -31.88
N GLU A 603 -45.82 37.37 -31.65
CA GLU A 603 -45.44 37.88 -30.33
C GLU A 603 -46.65 38.45 -29.58
N GLU A 604 -47.17 37.72 -28.58
CA GLU A 604 -47.42 38.13 -27.19
C GLU A 604 -48.09 36.98 -26.40
N ASP A 605 -47.77 36.84 -25.11
CA ASP A 605 -48.30 35.85 -24.14
C ASP A 605 -48.27 34.34 -24.51
N ASP A 606 -47.06 33.74 -24.55
CA ASP A 606 -46.76 32.50 -23.80
C ASP A 606 -45.26 32.09 -23.92
N GLU A 607 -44.45 32.35 -22.87
CA GLU A 607 -43.03 31.93 -22.85
C GLU A 607 -42.87 30.39 -22.81
N GLU A 608 -43.88 29.65 -22.35
CA GLU A 608 -43.85 28.20 -22.17
C GLU A 608 -43.99 27.44 -23.51
N GLN A 609 -44.92 27.85 -24.38
CA GLN A 609 -45.11 27.24 -25.71
C GLN A 609 -43.86 27.39 -26.60
N LEU A 610 -43.23 28.57 -26.58
CA LEU A 610 -41.96 28.79 -27.29
C LEU A 610 -40.83 27.89 -26.75
N ARG A 611 -40.88 27.57 -25.45
CA ARG A 611 -39.93 26.69 -24.77
C ARG A 611 -40.10 25.23 -25.20
N GLU A 612 -41.32 24.72 -25.26
CA GLU A 612 -41.61 23.37 -25.75
C GLU A 612 -41.23 23.22 -27.23
N TYR A 613 -41.56 24.20 -28.08
CA TYR A 613 -41.18 24.19 -29.49
C TYR A 613 -39.66 24.13 -29.70
N LEU A 614 -38.90 24.91 -28.93
CA LEU A 614 -37.44 24.87 -28.95
C LEU A 614 -36.88 23.55 -28.41
N LEU A 615 -37.53 22.95 -27.41
CA LEU A 615 -37.14 21.64 -26.86
C LEU A 615 -37.34 20.53 -27.89
N GLN A 616 -38.51 20.49 -28.56
CA GLN A 616 -38.78 19.53 -29.65
C GLN A 616 -37.75 19.67 -30.78
N LYS A 617 -37.44 20.89 -31.22
CA LYS A 617 -36.40 21.13 -32.25
C LYS A 617 -34.99 20.73 -31.80
N GLN A 618 -34.72 20.69 -30.49
CA GLN A 618 -33.45 20.19 -29.95
C GLN A 618 -33.42 18.66 -29.89
N GLU A 619 -34.50 18.00 -29.47
CA GLU A 619 -34.64 16.53 -29.47
C GLU A 619 -34.62 15.95 -30.89
N GLU A 620 -35.27 16.60 -31.85
CA GLU A 620 -35.30 16.20 -33.27
C GLU A 620 -33.88 16.18 -33.87
N LYS A 621 -33.08 17.23 -33.62
CA LYS A 621 -31.65 17.28 -34.01
C LYS A 621 -30.80 16.21 -33.33
N LEU A 622 -31.07 15.90 -32.05
CA LEU A 622 -30.40 14.80 -31.35
C LEU A 622 -30.79 13.43 -31.93
N ARG A 623 -32.04 13.25 -32.36
CA ARG A 623 -32.53 12.06 -33.06
C ARG A 623 -31.84 11.88 -34.42
N GLU A 624 -31.72 12.93 -35.23
CA GLU A 624 -30.96 12.87 -36.47
C GLU A 624 -29.49 12.49 -36.23
N HIS A 625 -28.85 13.09 -35.22
CA HIS A 625 -27.45 12.78 -34.90
C HIS A 625 -27.28 11.33 -34.46
N ALA A 626 -28.22 10.79 -33.66
CA ALA A 626 -28.24 9.39 -33.29
C ALA A 626 -28.43 8.46 -34.51
N LEU A 627 -29.37 8.77 -35.41
CA LEU A 627 -29.61 8.00 -36.64
C LEU A 627 -28.39 8.01 -37.58
N LYS A 628 -27.75 9.16 -37.75
CA LYS A 628 -26.48 9.29 -38.52
C LYS A 628 -25.35 8.47 -37.86
N SER A 629 -25.27 8.46 -36.53
CA SER A 629 -24.30 7.65 -35.78
C SER A 629 -24.56 6.13 -35.92
N ILE A 630 -25.83 5.70 -35.97
CA ILE A 630 -26.22 4.29 -36.15
C ILE A 630 -25.87 3.81 -37.56
N HIS A 631 -26.18 4.61 -38.60
CA HIS A 631 -25.81 4.28 -39.98
C HIS A 631 -24.29 4.17 -40.18
N GLN A 632 -23.50 4.94 -39.43
CA GLN A 632 -22.03 4.90 -39.51
C GLN A 632 -21.39 3.63 -38.90
N VAL A 633 -22.17 2.79 -38.21
CA VAL A 633 -21.72 1.51 -37.61
C VAL A 633 -22.17 0.29 -38.42
N CYS A 634 -23.17 0.43 -39.29
CA CYS A 634 -23.78 -0.69 -40.04
C CYS A 634 -23.41 -0.69 -41.54
N ALA A 635 -22.11 -0.56 -41.84
CA ALA A 635 -21.62 -0.39 -43.22
C ALA A 635 -20.69 -1.53 -43.69
N HIS A 636 -21.21 -2.76 -43.73
CA HIS A 636 -20.76 -3.83 -44.63
C HIS A 636 -21.85 -4.92 -44.78
N GLU A 637 -21.83 -5.61 -45.93
CA GLU A 637 -22.76 -6.68 -46.37
C GLU A 637 -24.19 -6.22 -46.74
N GLU A 638 -24.46 -6.14 -48.04
CA GLU A 638 -25.81 -6.03 -48.64
C GLU A 638 -26.46 -7.42 -48.75
N PRO A 639 -27.75 -7.58 -48.43
CA PRO A 639 -28.57 -8.71 -48.86
C PRO A 639 -29.42 -8.37 -50.10
N GLU A 640 -29.73 -9.39 -50.90
CA GLU A 640 -30.37 -9.27 -52.22
C GLU A 640 -31.86 -8.89 -52.18
N GLN A 641 -32.39 -8.43 -53.33
CA GLN A 641 -33.78 -8.03 -53.51
C GLN A 641 -34.74 -9.23 -53.47
N MET A 642 -35.87 -9.07 -52.76
CA MET A 642 -37.11 -9.80 -53.07
C MET A 642 -38.28 -8.81 -53.07
N GLU A 643 -38.84 -8.57 -54.26
CA GLU A 643 -40.14 -7.91 -54.42
C GLU A 643 -41.27 -8.91 -54.15
N VAL A 644 -42.34 -8.46 -53.49
CA VAL A 644 -43.64 -9.14 -53.48
C VAL A 644 -44.72 -8.06 -53.60
N ASP A 645 -45.58 -8.20 -54.62
CA ASP A 645 -46.71 -7.29 -54.85
C ASP A 645 -47.72 -7.35 -53.67
N GLY A 646 -48.31 -6.20 -53.34
CA GLY A 646 -49.30 -6.09 -52.28
C GLY A 646 -50.75 -6.20 -52.78
N GLN A 647 -51.62 -6.81 -51.95
CA GLN A 647 -53.03 -6.41 -51.76
C GLN A 647 -53.75 -7.28 -50.70
N ASN A 648 -54.35 -6.62 -49.71
CA ASN A 648 -55.49 -7.06 -48.89
C ASN A 648 -55.41 -8.42 -48.14
N ALA A 649 -54.87 -8.40 -46.92
CA ALA A 649 -55.13 -9.38 -45.85
C ALA A 649 -55.27 -8.61 -44.50
N PRO A 650 -55.96 -9.15 -43.45
CA PRO A 650 -56.35 -8.39 -42.26
C PRO A 650 -55.24 -8.22 -41.20
N ASP A 651 -55.38 -7.18 -40.36
CA ASP A 651 -54.35 -6.68 -39.44
C ASP A 651 -53.79 -7.69 -38.41
N ASP A 652 -54.56 -8.72 -38.05
CA ASP A 652 -54.16 -9.69 -37.02
C ASP A 652 -52.96 -10.56 -37.46
N GLU A 653 -52.92 -11.01 -38.73
CA GLU A 653 -51.82 -11.86 -39.22
C GLU A 653 -50.50 -11.09 -39.36
N GLU A 654 -50.51 -9.79 -39.71
CA GLU A 654 -49.27 -9.00 -39.71
C GLU A 654 -48.77 -8.73 -38.28
N SER A 655 -49.66 -8.65 -37.30
CA SER A 655 -49.29 -8.53 -35.88
C SER A 655 -48.61 -9.81 -35.38
N GLU A 656 -49.21 -10.99 -35.60
CA GLU A 656 -48.59 -12.27 -35.24
C GLU A 656 -47.27 -12.49 -36.00
N LEU A 657 -47.20 -12.16 -37.30
CA LEU A 657 -45.96 -12.33 -38.07
C LEU A 657 -44.86 -11.37 -37.58
N ARG A 658 -45.20 -10.13 -37.20
CA ARG A 658 -44.27 -9.17 -36.58
C ARG A 658 -43.82 -9.62 -35.19
N GLU A 659 -44.71 -10.15 -34.36
CA GLU A 659 -44.35 -10.66 -33.03
C GLU A 659 -43.49 -11.92 -33.13
N LEU A 660 -43.79 -12.82 -34.07
CA LEU A 660 -43.00 -14.03 -34.32
C LEU A 660 -41.64 -13.70 -34.96
N LEU A 661 -41.56 -12.68 -35.83
CA LEU A 661 -40.29 -12.10 -36.29
C LEU A 661 -39.52 -11.41 -35.16
N LEU A 662 -40.18 -10.72 -34.23
CA LEU A 662 -39.57 -10.14 -33.04
C LEU A 662 -39.02 -11.21 -32.11
N GLN A 663 -39.77 -12.28 -31.85
CA GLN A 663 -39.32 -13.43 -31.06
C GLN A 663 -38.17 -14.18 -31.75
N GLN A 664 -38.20 -14.38 -33.07
CA GLN A 664 -37.07 -14.94 -33.81
C GLN A 664 -35.85 -14.00 -33.79
N ARG A 665 -36.05 -12.68 -33.84
CA ARG A 665 -34.96 -11.68 -33.77
C ARG A 665 -34.39 -11.56 -32.36
N GLU A 666 -35.21 -11.69 -31.32
CA GLU A 666 -34.80 -11.85 -29.92
C GLU A 666 -34.05 -13.17 -29.70
N GLN A 667 -34.56 -14.29 -30.22
CA GLN A 667 -33.87 -15.58 -30.13
C GLN A 667 -32.57 -15.58 -30.92
N ALA A 668 -32.51 -14.94 -32.09
CA ALA A 668 -31.28 -14.73 -32.85
C ALA A 668 -30.31 -13.76 -32.13
N LEU A 669 -30.81 -12.75 -31.40
CA LEU A 669 -29.99 -11.88 -30.56
C LEU A 669 -29.46 -12.63 -29.31
N ARG A 670 -30.30 -13.40 -28.62
CA ARG A 670 -29.89 -14.22 -27.47
C ARG A 670 -28.95 -15.36 -27.90
N ALA A 671 -29.19 -15.97 -29.06
CA ALA A 671 -28.27 -16.93 -29.68
C ALA A 671 -26.96 -16.25 -30.08
N LYS A 672 -26.98 -15.05 -30.68
CA LYS A 672 -25.76 -14.29 -30.98
C LYS A 672 -25.01 -13.87 -29.72
N ILE A 673 -25.69 -13.46 -28.64
CA ILE A 673 -25.06 -13.16 -27.35
C ILE A 673 -24.45 -14.45 -26.75
N SER A 674 -25.15 -15.58 -26.84
CA SER A 674 -24.69 -16.90 -26.39
C SER A 674 -23.66 -17.57 -27.31
N SER A 675 -23.47 -17.08 -28.55
CA SER A 675 -22.42 -17.54 -29.48
C SER A 675 -21.25 -16.56 -29.56
N SER A 676 -21.44 -15.29 -29.18
CA SER A 676 -20.37 -14.37 -28.79
C SER A 676 -19.64 -14.89 -27.55
N SER A 677 -20.30 -15.71 -26.71
CA SER A 677 -19.62 -16.55 -25.71
C SER A 677 -18.61 -17.55 -26.29
N PHE A 678 -18.55 -17.71 -27.63
CA PHE A 678 -17.57 -18.52 -28.36
C PHE A 678 -16.57 -17.70 -29.19
N ILE A 679 -16.61 -16.36 -29.12
CA ILE A 679 -15.54 -15.47 -29.63
C ILE A 679 -14.83 -14.78 -28.45
N PHE A 680 -14.54 -15.57 -27.41
CA PHE A 680 -13.64 -15.20 -26.30
C PHE A 680 -12.55 -16.26 -26.04
N ALA A 681 -12.33 -17.16 -27.01
CA ALA A 681 -11.29 -18.19 -26.95
C ALA A 681 -9.89 -17.71 -27.40
N GLU A 682 -9.79 -16.53 -28.04
CA GLU A 682 -8.50 -15.94 -28.43
C GLU A 682 -8.07 -14.74 -27.56
N ASP A 683 -8.95 -14.19 -26.70
CA ASP A 683 -8.56 -13.09 -25.80
C ASP A 683 -8.03 -13.57 -24.43
N SER A 684 -7.19 -14.60 -24.46
CA SER A 684 -6.19 -14.84 -23.40
C SER A 684 -5.07 -13.77 -23.42
N THR A 685 -5.37 -12.58 -23.96
CA THR A 685 -4.47 -11.47 -24.23
C THR A 685 -4.91 -10.18 -23.54
N MET A 686 -5.71 -10.24 -22.47
CA MET A 686 -5.93 -9.13 -21.53
C MET A 686 -4.62 -8.45 -21.06
N ALA A 687 -3.49 -9.16 -21.05
CA ALA A 687 -2.17 -8.61 -20.78
C ALA A 687 -1.67 -7.58 -21.85
N ALA A 688 -2.25 -7.55 -23.05
CA ALA A 688 -1.81 -6.74 -24.18
C ALA A 688 -2.11 -5.23 -24.05
N GLN A 689 -2.97 -4.82 -23.10
CA GLN A 689 -3.25 -3.39 -22.82
C GLN A 689 -2.46 -2.83 -21.62
N GLY A 690 -1.60 -3.62 -20.96
CA GLY A 690 -0.64 -3.12 -19.97
C GLY A 690 -1.21 -2.55 -18.66
N LYS A 691 -2.51 -2.71 -18.40
CA LYS A 691 -3.13 -2.41 -17.10
C LYS A 691 -2.77 -3.50 -16.07
N ALA A 692 -2.49 -3.09 -14.82
CA ALA A 692 -2.18 -4.00 -13.73
C ALA A 692 -3.44 -4.39 -12.93
N ILE A 693 -3.60 -5.67 -12.61
CA ILE A 693 -4.69 -6.19 -11.78
C ILE A 693 -4.40 -5.89 -10.32
N ASN A 694 -5.31 -5.20 -9.63
CA ASN A 694 -4.99 -4.52 -8.36
C ASN A 694 -5.68 -5.16 -7.13
N PHE A 695 -4.98 -6.09 -6.47
CA PHE A 695 -5.41 -6.74 -5.22
C PHE A 695 -4.94 -6.02 -3.93
N ASN A 696 -4.56 -4.74 -4.01
CA ASN A 696 -4.07 -4.01 -2.83
C ASN A 696 -5.14 -3.89 -1.73
N ALA A 697 -4.72 -4.11 -0.49
CA ALA A 697 -5.62 -4.15 0.68
C ALA A 697 -6.07 -2.76 1.19
N GLY A 698 -5.64 -1.66 0.58
CA GLY A 698 -5.89 -0.29 1.04
C GLY A 698 -4.65 0.61 0.91
N PRO A 699 -4.64 1.64 0.03
CA PRO A 699 -5.67 1.96 -0.95
C PRO A 699 -5.98 0.80 -1.90
N ALA A 700 -7.26 0.62 -2.21
CA ALA A 700 -7.76 -0.45 -3.06
C ALA A 700 -7.98 0.02 -4.51
N LYS A 701 -8.43 -0.91 -5.38
CA LYS A 701 -8.99 -0.57 -6.69
C LYS A 701 -10.26 0.27 -6.54
N ILE A 702 -10.43 1.28 -7.40
CA ILE A 702 -11.67 2.04 -7.60
C ILE A 702 -12.23 1.62 -8.98
N PRO A 703 -13.56 1.55 -9.21
CA PRO A 703 -14.11 1.19 -10.51
C PRO A 703 -13.63 2.14 -11.62
N GLU A 704 -13.33 1.62 -12.81
CA GLU A 704 -12.74 2.45 -13.87
C GLU A 704 -13.70 3.55 -14.35
N ALA A 705 -14.98 3.23 -14.56
CA ALA A 705 -16.01 4.21 -14.93
C ALA A 705 -16.10 5.40 -13.95
N VAL A 706 -15.87 5.15 -12.65
CA VAL A 706 -15.82 6.20 -11.61
C VAL A 706 -14.58 7.08 -11.78
N MET A 707 -13.41 6.49 -12.04
CA MET A 707 -12.17 7.23 -12.26
C MET A 707 -12.22 8.05 -13.56
N GLU A 708 -12.82 7.51 -14.63
CA GLU A 708 -13.04 8.26 -15.86
C GLU A 708 -14.03 9.42 -15.70
N LYS A 709 -15.15 9.21 -14.99
CA LYS A 709 -16.14 10.27 -14.71
C LYS A 709 -15.48 11.40 -13.92
N ALA A 710 -14.73 11.04 -12.87
CA ALA A 710 -13.93 11.98 -12.10
C ALA A 710 -12.85 12.70 -12.94
N GLN A 711 -12.23 12.03 -13.92
CA GLN A 711 -11.27 12.64 -14.84
C GLN A 711 -11.94 13.65 -15.78
N ARG A 712 -13.10 13.31 -16.36
CA ARG A 712 -13.87 14.19 -17.25
C ARG A 712 -14.35 15.45 -16.53
N GLU A 713 -14.83 15.31 -15.30
CA GLU A 713 -15.33 16.41 -14.46
C GLU A 713 -14.21 17.16 -13.70
N PHE A 714 -12.96 16.69 -13.72
CA PHE A 714 -11.88 17.15 -12.82
C PHE A 714 -11.63 18.66 -12.86
N ILE A 715 -11.65 19.27 -14.06
CA ILE A 715 -11.39 20.71 -14.28
C ILE A 715 -12.66 21.56 -14.36
N ASN A 716 -13.83 20.93 -14.47
CA ASN A 716 -15.12 21.57 -14.70
C ASN A 716 -16.23 20.65 -14.18
N TYR A 717 -16.47 20.69 -12.87
CA TYR A 717 -17.50 19.85 -12.25
C TYR A 717 -18.89 20.33 -12.67
N GLY A 718 -19.74 19.45 -13.19
CA GLY A 718 -21.15 19.75 -13.46
C GLY A 718 -21.40 20.98 -14.36
N ASN A 719 -20.45 21.36 -15.22
CA ASN A 719 -20.45 22.61 -16.00
C ASN A 719 -20.42 23.93 -15.19
N THR A 720 -19.99 23.92 -13.92
CA THR A 720 -19.86 25.15 -13.11
C THR A 720 -18.69 26.07 -13.54
N GLY A 721 -17.79 25.59 -14.40
CA GLY A 721 -16.65 26.34 -14.93
C GLY A 721 -15.38 26.26 -14.08
N HIS A 722 -15.33 25.41 -13.05
CA HIS A 722 -14.16 25.20 -12.20
C HIS A 722 -14.14 23.78 -11.58
N SER A 723 -13.03 23.40 -10.94
CA SER A 723 -12.86 22.08 -10.35
C SER A 723 -13.74 21.87 -9.10
N ILE A 724 -14.12 20.60 -8.85
CA ILE A 724 -14.63 20.12 -7.55
C ILE A 724 -13.66 20.42 -6.38
N LEU A 725 -12.36 20.52 -6.65
CA LEU A 725 -11.32 20.90 -5.68
C LEU A 725 -11.33 22.39 -5.32
N GLU A 726 -11.88 23.24 -6.19
CA GLU A 726 -11.93 24.70 -6.04
C GLU A 726 -13.27 25.18 -5.46
N MET A 727 -14.26 24.29 -5.34
CA MET A 727 -15.58 24.63 -4.80
C MET A 727 -15.52 24.94 -3.31
N SER A 728 -16.21 26.01 -2.89
CA SER A 728 -16.52 26.22 -1.49
C SER A 728 -17.39 25.08 -0.96
N HIS A 729 -17.00 24.48 0.16
CA HIS A 729 -17.82 23.49 0.87
C HIS A 729 -19.12 24.07 1.48
N ARG A 730 -19.38 25.36 1.29
CA ARG A 730 -20.63 26.06 1.61
C ARG A 730 -21.44 26.47 0.37
N SER A 731 -20.97 26.10 -0.83
CA SER A 731 -21.71 26.36 -2.08
C SER A 731 -22.90 25.41 -2.21
N ALA A 732 -23.97 25.86 -2.87
CA ALA A 732 -25.15 25.04 -3.14
C ALA A 732 -24.81 23.80 -4.00
N ASP A 733 -23.75 23.86 -4.81
CA ASP A 733 -23.32 22.72 -5.64
C ASP A 733 -22.54 21.68 -4.84
N PHE A 734 -21.70 22.08 -3.87
CA PHE A 734 -21.10 21.12 -2.94
C PHE A 734 -22.14 20.55 -1.95
N ASP A 735 -23.14 21.34 -1.56
CA ASP A 735 -24.28 20.87 -0.75
C ASP A 735 -25.04 19.72 -1.44
N LYS A 736 -25.26 19.81 -2.77
CA LYS A 736 -25.79 18.68 -3.58
C LYS A 736 -24.86 17.46 -3.57
N VAL A 737 -23.53 17.65 -3.60
CA VAL A 737 -22.56 16.55 -3.57
C VAL A 737 -22.61 15.81 -2.22
N ILE A 738 -22.55 16.51 -1.09
CA ILE A 738 -22.55 15.85 0.23
C ILE A 738 -23.91 15.21 0.54
N LYS A 739 -25.03 15.87 0.24
CA LYS A 739 -26.38 15.31 0.44
C LYS A 739 -26.68 14.14 -0.49
N GLY A 740 -26.23 14.18 -1.74
CA GLY A 740 -26.35 13.05 -2.66
C GLY A 740 -25.50 11.84 -2.22
N CYS A 741 -24.33 12.09 -1.60
CA CYS A 741 -23.51 11.04 -1.00
C CYS A 741 -24.19 10.43 0.23
N GLU A 742 -24.79 11.25 1.10
CA GLU A 742 -25.57 10.79 2.25
C GLU A 742 -26.80 9.98 1.81
N GLN A 743 -27.60 10.50 0.86
CA GLN A 743 -28.80 9.82 0.40
C GLN A 743 -28.49 8.42 -0.14
N LEU A 744 -27.46 8.29 -0.98
CA LEU A 744 -27.06 6.98 -1.52
C LEU A 744 -26.53 6.03 -0.43
N LEU A 745 -25.86 6.54 0.62
CA LEU A 745 -25.51 5.73 1.80
C LEU A 745 -26.77 5.27 2.54
N ARG A 746 -27.77 6.15 2.73
CA ARG A 746 -29.03 5.80 3.41
C ARG A 746 -29.84 4.77 2.63
N GLU A 747 -29.86 4.87 1.29
CA GLU A 747 -30.49 3.90 0.40
C GLU A 747 -29.76 2.53 0.43
N GLU A 748 -28.48 2.47 0.04
CA GLU A 748 -27.75 1.21 -0.12
C GLU A 748 -27.46 0.47 1.20
N MET A 749 -27.38 1.18 2.34
CA MET A 749 -27.24 0.56 3.67
C MET A 749 -28.55 0.51 4.47
N SER A 750 -29.69 0.95 3.90
CA SER A 750 -30.99 1.03 4.59
C SER A 750 -30.91 1.73 5.96
N ILE A 751 -30.22 2.87 6.03
CA ILE A 751 -29.91 3.59 7.27
C ILE A 751 -31.19 4.23 7.84
N PRO A 752 -31.64 3.88 9.06
CA PRO A 752 -32.84 4.46 9.66
C PRO A 752 -32.72 5.97 9.94
N SER A 753 -33.86 6.67 10.05
CA SER A 753 -33.93 8.13 10.20
C SER A 753 -33.42 8.67 11.55
N ASP A 754 -33.43 7.83 12.59
CA ASP A 754 -32.85 8.08 13.92
C ASP A 754 -31.31 7.94 13.95
N TYR A 755 -30.68 7.70 12.80
CA TYR A 755 -29.22 7.74 12.63
C TYR A 755 -28.77 8.97 11.85
N GLU A 756 -27.58 9.45 12.17
CA GLU A 756 -26.88 10.54 11.51
C GLU A 756 -25.65 10.04 10.75
N VAL A 757 -25.33 10.65 9.61
CA VAL A 757 -24.27 10.18 8.70
C VAL A 757 -23.13 11.21 8.65
N LEU A 758 -22.06 10.93 9.40
CA LEU A 758 -20.97 11.88 9.59
C LEU A 758 -19.80 11.62 8.63
N PHE A 759 -19.43 12.64 7.85
CA PHE A 759 -18.30 12.63 6.92
C PHE A 759 -17.03 13.16 7.63
N MET A 760 -16.25 12.27 8.23
CA MET A 760 -15.15 12.62 9.14
C MET A 760 -13.76 12.42 8.51
N GLN A 761 -12.76 13.10 9.08
CA GLN A 761 -11.34 12.97 8.72
C GLN A 761 -10.55 12.17 9.77
N GLY A 762 -9.27 11.87 9.49
CA GLY A 762 -8.38 11.11 10.39
C GLY A 762 -8.41 9.59 10.21
N GLY A 763 -9.28 9.06 9.34
CA GLY A 763 -9.38 7.63 9.06
C GLY A 763 -10.07 6.85 10.18
N ALA A 764 -10.22 5.53 9.99
CA ALA A 764 -10.68 4.59 11.02
C ALA A 764 -9.88 4.70 12.34
N THR A 765 -8.57 5.02 12.27
CA THR A 765 -7.75 5.24 13.47
C THR A 765 -8.10 6.53 14.22
N GLY A 766 -8.68 7.54 13.59
CA GLY A 766 -9.29 8.67 14.29
C GLY A 766 -10.52 8.24 15.10
N GLN A 767 -11.36 7.35 14.54
CA GLN A 767 -12.52 6.81 15.26
C GLN A 767 -12.15 5.97 16.48
N PHE A 768 -11.01 5.26 16.46
CA PHE A 768 -10.51 4.55 17.65
C PHE A 768 -10.33 5.47 18.88
N ALA A 769 -10.07 6.77 18.67
CA ALA A 769 -10.03 7.78 19.74
C ALA A 769 -11.37 8.50 19.91
N ALA A 770 -12.08 8.82 18.81
CA ALA A 770 -13.36 9.53 18.88
C ALA A 770 -14.45 8.73 19.60
N ILE A 771 -14.56 7.42 19.36
CA ILE A 771 -15.61 6.56 19.97
C ILE A 771 -15.56 6.62 21.51
N PRO A 772 -14.45 6.31 22.21
CA PRO A 772 -14.41 6.44 23.67
C PRO A 772 -14.56 7.89 24.14
N LEU A 773 -14.04 8.88 23.39
CA LEU A 773 -14.18 10.30 23.72
C LEU A 773 -15.64 10.81 23.66
N ASN A 774 -16.49 10.20 22.83
CA ASN A 774 -17.93 10.52 22.76
C ASN A 774 -18.77 9.64 23.70
N LEU A 775 -18.43 8.37 23.89
CA LEU A 775 -19.30 7.39 24.56
C LEU A 775 -18.90 7.04 26.00
N ALA A 776 -17.72 7.39 26.50
CA ALA A 776 -17.30 7.00 27.86
C ALA A 776 -18.27 7.43 28.98
N ALA A 777 -19.00 8.53 28.78
CA ALA A 777 -20.04 8.99 29.71
C ALA A 777 -21.24 8.05 29.83
N LEU A 778 -21.43 7.09 28.91
CA LEU A 778 -22.53 6.12 28.94
C LEU A 778 -22.31 4.98 29.95
N SER A 779 -21.05 4.56 30.17
CA SER A 779 -20.67 3.49 31.14
C SER A 779 -21.40 3.67 32.47
N LYS A 780 -22.04 2.62 33.02
CA LYS A 780 -22.82 2.73 34.27
C LYS A 780 -21.92 3.20 35.42
N ASN A 781 -20.72 2.62 35.53
CA ASN A 781 -19.67 3.08 36.44
C ASN A 781 -19.03 4.39 35.93
N LYS A 782 -19.50 5.54 36.44
CA LYS A 782 -18.97 6.88 36.09
C LYS A 782 -17.59 7.19 36.71
N LEU A 783 -17.15 6.42 37.72
CA LEU A 783 -15.86 6.63 38.38
C LEU A 783 -14.71 5.92 37.65
N GLN A 784 -14.99 4.78 37.03
CA GLN A 784 -14.07 4.05 36.17
C GLN A 784 -14.81 3.56 34.92
N PRO A 785 -15.01 4.44 33.91
CA PRO A 785 -15.71 4.07 32.69
C PRO A 785 -15.05 2.88 31.97
N THR A 786 -15.87 1.90 31.60
CA THR A 786 -15.45 0.68 30.90
C THR A 786 -16.06 0.57 29.51
N ALA A 787 -15.43 -0.17 28.60
CA ALA A 787 -16.05 -0.63 27.36
C ALA A 787 -15.47 -1.99 26.93
N ASP A 788 -16.27 -2.80 26.26
CA ASP A 788 -15.86 -4.13 25.84
C ASP A 788 -15.33 -4.11 24.41
N TYR A 789 -14.25 -4.84 24.15
CA TYR A 789 -13.59 -4.93 22.84
C TYR A 789 -13.40 -6.40 22.45
N VAL A 790 -14.13 -6.86 21.43
CA VAL A 790 -13.95 -8.17 20.81
C VAL A 790 -12.67 -8.14 19.96
N VAL A 791 -11.59 -8.77 20.44
CA VAL A 791 -10.29 -8.75 19.76
C VAL A 791 -10.14 -9.98 18.87
N THR A 792 -10.27 -9.77 17.56
CA THR A 792 -10.20 -10.82 16.52
C THR A 792 -8.99 -10.69 15.59
N GLY A 793 -8.19 -9.62 15.73
CA GLY A 793 -7.05 -9.38 14.87
C GLY A 793 -6.31 -8.08 15.16
N SER A 794 -5.66 -7.50 14.14
CA SER A 794 -4.76 -6.35 14.30
C SER A 794 -5.50 -5.01 14.38
N TRP A 795 -6.67 -4.88 13.78
CA TRP A 795 -7.43 -3.62 13.82
C TRP A 795 -8.19 -3.48 15.14
N SER A 796 -8.86 -4.54 15.58
CA SER A 796 -9.50 -4.66 16.89
C SER A 796 -8.50 -4.55 18.05
N GLU A 797 -7.34 -5.20 17.98
CA GLU A 797 -6.26 -5.03 18.97
C GLU A 797 -5.74 -3.57 18.99
N LYS A 798 -5.61 -2.91 17.84
CA LYS A 798 -5.19 -1.51 17.75
C LYS A 798 -6.27 -0.54 18.27
N ALA A 799 -7.55 -0.79 17.99
CA ALA A 799 -8.66 0.01 18.49
C ALA A 799 -8.77 -0.08 20.02
N CYS A 800 -8.71 -1.31 20.54
CA CYS A 800 -8.67 -1.55 21.99
C CYS A 800 -7.47 -0.85 22.65
N LYS A 801 -6.29 -0.88 22.03
CA LYS A 801 -5.08 -0.23 22.56
C LYS A 801 -5.14 1.31 22.52
N GLU A 802 -5.82 1.90 21.54
CA GLU A 802 -6.03 3.35 21.52
C GLU A 802 -7.03 3.78 22.61
N ALA A 803 -8.04 2.95 22.88
CA ALA A 803 -9.03 3.17 23.94
C ALA A 803 -8.44 3.18 25.35
N GLU A 804 -7.33 2.47 25.61
CA GLU A 804 -6.57 2.47 26.88
C GLU A 804 -6.15 3.89 27.37
N LYS A 805 -6.23 4.91 26.51
CA LYS A 805 -5.96 6.33 26.84
C LYS A 805 -7.17 7.10 27.38
N TYR A 806 -8.38 6.62 27.15
CA TYR A 806 -9.63 7.40 27.28
C TYR A 806 -10.70 6.69 28.12
N ILE A 807 -10.64 5.36 28.19
CA ILE A 807 -11.58 4.48 28.89
C ILE A 807 -10.81 3.25 29.43
N ASN A 808 -11.42 2.39 30.23
CA ASN A 808 -10.85 1.11 30.64
C ASN A 808 -11.38 -0.04 29.75
N PRO A 809 -10.68 -0.43 28.66
CA PRO A 809 -11.19 -1.44 27.74
C PRO A 809 -11.00 -2.87 28.27
N VAL A 810 -12.08 -3.65 28.27
CA VAL A 810 -12.09 -5.08 28.59
C VAL A 810 -11.94 -5.89 27.30
N LYS A 811 -10.98 -6.81 27.25
CA LYS A 811 -10.68 -7.62 26.05
C LYS A 811 -11.54 -8.89 26.05
N ILE A 812 -12.57 -8.87 25.21
CA ILE A 812 -13.45 -10.00 24.88
C ILE A 812 -12.81 -10.80 23.73
N ASN A 813 -13.15 -12.09 23.61
CA ASN A 813 -12.46 -13.08 22.75
C ASN A 813 -10.98 -13.24 23.16
N ALA A 814 -10.70 -14.12 24.13
CA ALA A 814 -9.39 -14.29 24.74
C ALA A 814 -8.32 -14.64 23.68
N PRO A 815 -7.35 -13.75 23.37
CA PRO A 815 -6.59 -13.83 22.13
C PRO A 815 -5.43 -14.82 22.22
N GLN A 816 -5.61 -16.02 21.65
CA GLN A 816 -4.49 -16.82 21.18
C GLN A 816 -3.99 -16.25 19.85
N LYS A 817 -2.66 -16.17 19.68
CA LYS A 817 -2.02 -15.76 18.42
C LYS A 817 -1.30 -16.98 17.82
N PRO A 818 -1.34 -17.20 16.49
CA PRO A 818 -1.99 -16.36 15.47
C PRO A 818 -3.52 -16.35 15.56
N TYR A 819 -4.14 -15.24 15.16
CA TYR A 819 -5.60 -15.11 15.10
C TYR A 819 -6.13 -15.96 13.94
N VAL A 820 -6.93 -16.99 14.25
CA VAL A 820 -7.42 -17.98 13.26
C VAL A 820 -8.93 -18.30 13.35
N THR A 821 -9.59 -17.95 14.45
CA THR A 821 -11.02 -18.16 14.68
C THR A 821 -11.55 -17.12 15.67
N VAL A 822 -12.87 -17.08 15.89
CA VAL A 822 -13.54 -16.27 16.91
C VAL A 822 -14.28 -17.21 17.86
N THR A 823 -14.04 -17.09 19.16
CA THR A 823 -14.76 -17.87 20.18
C THR A 823 -16.26 -17.59 20.13
N ASP A 824 -17.07 -18.59 20.49
CA ASP A 824 -18.52 -18.50 20.46
C ASP A 824 -19.05 -17.22 21.17
N PRO A 825 -19.88 -16.39 20.51
CA PRO A 825 -20.42 -15.17 21.12
C PRO A 825 -21.22 -15.41 22.40
N GLY A 826 -21.81 -16.59 22.60
CA GLY A 826 -22.50 -16.96 23.83
C GLY A 826 -21.54 -17.20 25.01
N SER A 827 -20.27 -17.55 24.75
CA SER A 827 -19.24 -17.73 25.79
C SER A 827 -18.55 -16.43 26.23
N TRP A 828 -18.91 -15.27 25.66
CA TRP A 828 -18.24 -14.00 25.95
C TRP A 828 -18.67 -13.44 27.31
N ALA A 829 -17.71 -13.18 28.19
CA ALA A 829 -17.91 -12.51 29.48
C ALA A 829 -18.12 -10.99 29.30
N ARG A 830 -19.27 -10.63 28.73
CA ARG A 830 -19.71 -9.23 28.48
C ARG A 830 -19.94 -8.49 29.81
N ASN A 831 -19.57 -7.22 29.87
CA ASN A 831 -19.68 -6.38 31.07
C ASN A 831 -20.95 -5.53 31.06
N GLU A 832 -21.81 -5.70 32.06
CA GLU A 832 -23.05 -4.91 32.20
C GLU A 832 -22.80 -3.40 32.39
N ASP A 833 -21.65 -2.99 32.92
CA ASP A 833 -21.32 -1.57 33.14
C ASP A 833 -20.72 -0.88 31.90
N ALA A 834 -20.44 -1.62 30.82
CA ALA A 834 -19.77 -1.10 29.62
C ALA A 834 -20.54 0.05 28.95
N ALA A 835 -19.80 1.08 28.50
CA ALA A 835 -20.32 2.16 27.66
C ALA A 835 -20.75 1.68 26.27
N TYR A 836 -20.12 0.61 25.76
CA TYR A 836 -20.38 0.00 24.47
C TYR A 836 -19.65 -1.36 24.34
N LEU A 837 -20.07 -2.18 23.38
CA LEU A 837 -19.32 -3.34 22.87
C LEU A 837 -18.79 -3.02 21.47
N TYR A 838 -17.48 -3.12 21.28
CA TYR A 838 -16.80 -2.88 20.00
C TYR A 838 -16.37 -4.19 19.33
N TYR A 839 -16.57 -4.32 18.02
CA TYR A 839 -15.96 -5.36 17.19
C TYR A 839 -15.47 -4.82 15.84
N CYS A 840 -14.50 -5.50 15.23
CA CYS A 840 -14.14 -5.30 13.83
C CYS A 840 -14.88 -6.33 12.98
N ALA A 841 -15.66 -5.88 12.01
CA ALA A 841 -16.50 -6.76 11.19
C ALA A 841 -15.69 -7.54 10.14
N ASN A 842 -14.55 -7.01 9.68
CA ASN A 842 -13.62 -7.74 8.79
C ASN A 842 -12.15 -7.32 9.02
N GLU A 843 -11.37 -8.23 9.63
CA GLU A 843 -9.95 -8.09 9.97
C GLU A 843 -9.04 -8.30 8.75
N THR A 844 -8.82 -7.21 8.00
CA THR A 844 -8.03 -7.18 6.74
C THR A 844 -6.67 -7.88 6.78
N VAL A 845 -6.04 -7.98 7.96
CA VAL A 845 -4.71 -8.58 8.14
C VAL A 845 -4.79 -10.11 8.24
N HIS A 846 -5.84 -10.65 8.84
CA HIS A 846 -5.98 -12.09 9.14
C HIS A 846 -7.07 -12.77 8.31
N GLY A 847 -7.88 -12.03 7.56
CA GLY A 847 -8.95 -12.62 6.74
C GLY A 847 -10.10 -13.22 7.55
N ILE A 848 -10.35 -12.66 8.74
CA ILE A 848 -11.45 -13.03 9.63
C ILE A 848 -12.60 -12.04 9.41
N GLU A 849 -13.76 -12.52 8.96
CA GLU A 849 -15.01 -11.76 8.85
C GLU A 849 -16.06 -12.28 9.83
N ILE A 850 -16.74 -11.34 10.49
CA ILE A 850 -17.94 -11.58 11.30
C ILE A 850 -19.14 -11.15 10.44
N CYS A 851 -19.88 -12.13 9.93
CA CYS A 851 -21.06 -11.88 9.09
C CYS A 851 -22.27 -11.41 9.90
N GLU A 852 -22.54 -12.06 11.03
CA GLU A 852 -23.66 -11.75 11.92
C GLU A 852 -23.22 -10.76 13.01
N ALA A 853 -24.01 -9.71 13.23
CA ALA A 853 -23.74 -8.72 14.27
C ALA A 853 -23.83 -9.35 15.67
N PRO A 854 -22.79 -9.26 16.54
CA PRO A 854 -22.84 -9.86 17.86
C PRO A 854 -23.89 -9.21 18.77
N GLU A 855 -24.56 -10.01 19.58
CA GLU A 855 -25.50 -9.52 20.59
C GLU A 855 -24.80 -8.69 21.68
N THR A 856 -25.46 -7.64 22.17
CA THR A 856 -25.04 -6.88 23.35
C THR A 856 -25.92 -7.17 24.57
N LEU A 857 -25.49 -6.69 25.73
CA LEU A 857 -26.33 -6.68 26.93
C LEU A 857 -27.33 -5.51 26.87
N PRO A 858 -28.53 -5.61 27.48
CA PRO A 858 -29.53 -4.55 27.46
C PRO A 858 -28.97 -3.19 27.91
N GLY A 859 -29.10 -2.18 27.04
CA GLY A 859 -28.59 -0.83 27.25
C GLY A 859 -27.13 -0.59 26.83
N VAL A 860 -26.38 -1.62 26.40
CA VAL A 860 -25.02 -1.48 25.88
C VAL A 860 -25.06 -1.39 24.35
N PRO A 861 -24.67 -0.26 23.72
CA PRO A 861 -24.66 -0.12 22.25
C PRO A 861 -23.53 -0.91 21.58
N LEU A 862 -23.79 -1.45 20.39
CA LEU A 862 -22.83 -2.17 19.56
C LEU A 862 -22.08 -1.21 18.60
N ILE A 863 -20.78 -1.39 18.44
CA ILE A 863 -19.91 -0.55 17.61
C ILE A 863 -19.16 -1.42 16.59
N ALA A 864 -19.30 -1.12 15.30
CA ALA A 864 -18.71 -1.90 14.21
C ALA A 864 -17.68 -1.10 13.39
N ASP A 865 -16.44 -1.59 13.30
CA ASP A 865 -15.51 -1.20 12.22
C ASP A 865 -15.79 -2.05 10.98
N VAL A 866 -16.46 -1.44 10.00
CA VAL A 866 -16.78 -2.05 8.70
C VAL A 866 -15.82 -1.59 7.60
N SER A 867 -14.66 -0.99 7.93
CA SER A 867 -13.78 -0.34 6.94
C SER A 867 -13.41 -1.22 5.74
N SER A 868 -13.36 -2.55 5.91
CA SER A 868 -12.98 -3.52 4.87
C SER A 868 -14.13 -4.39 4.33
N ASN A 869 -15.38 -4.13 4.71
CA ASN A 869 -16.58 -4.83 4.19
C ASN A 869 -17.85 -3.94 4.12
N ILE A 870 -17.75 -2.63 4.34
CA ILE A 870 -18.83 -1.67 4.12
C ILE A 870 -19.34 -1.79 2.68
N LEU A 871 -20.65 -2.03 2.52
CA LEU A 871 -21.32 -2.27 1.25
C LEU A 871 -20.73 -3.42 0.39
N SER A 872 -20.05 -4.40 1.00
CA SER A 872 -19.71 -5.66 0.31
C SER A 872 -20.81 -6.73 0.40
N ARG A 873 -21.75 -6.54 1.34
CA ARG A 873 -22.86 -7.42 1.67
C ARG A 873 -23.99 -6.64 2.38
N PRO A 874 -25.24 -7.11 2.37
CA PRO A 874 -26.29 -6.59 3.23
C PRO A 874 -25.85 -6.52 4.69
N PHE A 875 -26.17 -5.40 5.35
CA PHE A 875 -25.73 -5.09 6.70
C PHE A 875 -26.82 -4.34 7.46
N ASP A 876 -27.25 -4.88 8.59
CA ASP A 876 -28.32 -4.33 9.41
C ASP A 876 -27.78 -3.23 10.35
N VAL A 877 -27.95 -1.97 9.95
CA VAL A 877 -27.50 -0.79 10.72
C VAL A 877 -28.28 -0.65 12.03
N SER A 878 -29.55 -1.09 12.10
CA SER A 878 -30.42 -0.90 13.28
C SER A 878 -29.93 -1.64 14.53
N LYS A 879 -29.15 -2.70 14.36
CA LYS A 879 -28.50 -3.46 15.45
C LYS A 879 -27.31 -2.73 16.10
N HIS A 880 -26.89 -1.60 15.55
CA HIS A 880 -25.66 -0.91 15.94
C HIS A 880 -25.96 0.45 16.56
N GLY A 881 -25.14 0.87 17.52
CA GLY A 881 -25.08 2.27 17.97
C GLY A 881 -24.22 3.13 17.04
N ILE A 882 -23.06 2.60 16.61
CA ILE A 882 -22.19 3.25 15.62
C ILE A 882 -21.67 2.22 14.61
N VAL A 883 -21.70 2.58 13.33
CA VAL A 883 -21.09 1.84 12.22
C VAL A 883 -20.14 2.78 11.50
N TYR A 884 -18.86 2.43 11.35
CA TYR A 884 -17.91 3.33 10.68
C TYR A 884 -16.91 2.61 9.77
N GLY A 885 -16.44 3.32 8.75
CA GLY A 885 -15.51 2.79 7.77
C GLY A 885 -14.62 3.86 7.13
N GLY A 886 -13.30 3.62 7.10
CA GLY A 886 -12.38 4.37 6.25
C GLY A 886 -12.55 3.97 4.78
N THR A 887 -12.85 4.93 3.91
CA THR A 887 -13.31 4.67 2.52
C THR A 887 -12.29 3.96 1.63
N GLN A 888 -10.99 4.05 1.96
CA GLN A 888 -9.88 3.63 1.10
C GLN A 888 -9.78 2.12 0.78
N LYS A 889 -10.66 1.28 1.34
CA LYS A 889 -10.63 -0.17 1.12
C LYS A 889 -11.77 -0.65 0.19
N ASN A 890 -13.01 -0.24 0.42
CA ASN A 890 -14.16 -0.75 -0.35
C ASN A 890 -15.10 0.33 -0.92
N LEU A 891 -14.86 1.63 -0.64
CA LEU A 891 -15.84 2.70 -0.94
C LEU A 891 -15.25 3.96 -1.60
N GLY A 892 -13.97 3.97 -2.00
CA GLY A 892 -13.38 5.04 -2.79
C GLY A 892 -12.00 5.49 -2.33
N ALA A 893 -11.74 6.80 -2.43
CA ALA A 893 -10.44 7.40 -2.15
C ALA A 893 -10.08 7.43 -0.65
N ALA A 894 -8.79 7.60 -0.34
CA ALA A 894 -8.32 7.82 1.02
C ALA A 894 -8.54 9.26 1.50
N GLY A 895 -8.63 9.44 2.82
CA GLY A 895 -8.79 10.76 3.47
C GLY A 895 -10.21 11.07 3.96
N LEU A 896 -11.18 10.18 3.70
CA LEU A 896 -12.54 10.24 4.26
C LEU A 896 -12.80 9.04 5.19
N THR A 897 -13.74 9.21 6.11
CA THR A 897 -14.31 8.15 6.95
C THR A 897 -15.79 8.44 7.12
N ILE A 898 -16.62 7.44 6.80
CA ILE A 898 -18.05 7.49 7.07
C ILE A 898 -18.26 6.97 8.49
N THR A 899 -19.00 7.72 9.32
CA THR A 899 -19.38 7.32 10.68
C THR A 899 -20.88 7.51 10.83
N ILE A 900 -21.63 6.41 10.84
CA ILE A 900 -23.09 6.38 11.02
C ILE A 900 -23.35 6.23 12.52
N VAL A 901 -24.05 7.17 13.14
CA VAL A 901 -24.24 7.27 14.61
C VAL A 901 -25.73 7.36 14.95
N ARG A 902 -26.22 6.53 15.86
CA ARG A 902 -27.61 6.64 16.36
C ARG A 902 -27.75 7.88 17.25
N LYS A 903 -28.81 8.68 17.04
CA LYS A 903 -28.92 10.06 17.56
C LYS A 903 -29.02 10.17 19.08
N ASP A 904 -29.47 9.13 19.77
CA ASP A 904 -29.45 9.04 21.24
C ASP A 904 -28.03 8.96 21.82
N LEU A 905 -27.02 8.61 21.02
CA LEU A 905 -25.62 8.51 21.40
C LEU A 905 -24.81 9.79 21.11
N ILE A 906 -25.46 10.85 20.60
CA ILE A 906 -24.83 12.15 20.31
C ILE A 906 -25.02 13.09 21.52
N GLY A 907 -24.03 13.94 21.82
CA GLY A 907 -24.07 14.92 22.92
C GLY A 907 -23.55 14.42 24.27
N HIS A 908 -22.98 13.21 24.35
CA HIS A 908 -22.41 12.62 25.57
C HIS A 908 -20.90 12.84 25.73
N GLU A 909 -20.27 13.65 24.85
CA GLU A 909 -18.82 13.70 24.78
C GLU A 909 -18.12 14.27 26.00
N HIS A 910 -16.90 13.78 26.23
CA HIS A 910 -16.05 14.31 27.29
C HIS A 910 -15.63 15.76 26.99
N LYS A 911 -15.53 16.61 28.02
CA LYS A 911 -15.22 18.05 27.89
C LYS A 911 -13.82 18.38 27.34
N LEU A 912 -12.99 17.37 27.08
CA LEU A 912 -11.68 17.50 26.45
C LEU A 912 -11.63 16.90 25.03
N THR A 913 -12.76 16.42 24.50
CA THR A 913 -12.89 15.93 23.12
C THR A 913 -12.65 17.10 22.14
N PRO A 914 -11.67 17.00 21.22
CA PRO A 914 -11.47 18.02 20.20
C PRO A 914 -12.72 18.15 19.32
N SER A 915 -13.15 19.36 18.96
CA SER A 915 -14.42 19.56 18.23
C SER A 915 -14.52 18.79 16.90
N VAL A 916 -13.39 18.58 16.21
CA VAL A 916 -13.30 17.75 14.98
C VAL A 916 -13.54 16.24 15.21
N PHE A 917 -13.62 15.82 16.47
CA PHE A 917 -13.98 14.47 16.91
C PHE A 917 -15.24 14.44 17.79
N SER A 918 -15.90 15.58 18.07
CA SER A 918 -17.25 15.57 18.66
C SER A 918 -18.26 15.16 17.60
N TYR A 919 -19.08 14.15 17.88
CA TYR A 919 -20.17 13.79 16.99
C TYR A 919 -21.27 14.86 16.97
N HIS A 920 -21.47 15.59 18.07
CA HIS A 920 -22.47 16.66 18.14
C HIS A 920 -22.08 17.88 17.30
N GLU A 921 -20.83 18.37 17.38
CA GLU A 921 -20.40 19.49 16.53
C GLU A 921 -20.32 19.10 15.03
N MET A 922 -20.14 17.81 14.71
CA MET A 922 -20.22 17.31 13.34
C MET A 922 -21.67 17.16 12.83
N GLU A 923 -22.59 16.63 13.64
CA GLU A 923 -24.05 16.62 13.36
C GLU A 923 -24.56 18.05 13.10
N LYS A 924 -24.40 18.93 14.11
CA LYS A 924 -24.84 20.33 14.14
C LYS A 924 -24.29 21.19 13.00
N SER A 925 -23.22 20.74 12.33
CA SER A 925 -22.60 21.41 11.19
C SER A 925 -22.80 20.69 9.86
N ASN A 926 -23.64 19.65 9.79
CA ASN A 926 -23.85 18.80 8.61
C ASN A 926 -22.52 18.26 8.03
N SER A 927 -21.66 17.74 8.91
CA SER A 927 -20.30 17.28 8.65
C SER A 927 -19.31 18.30 8.08
N VAL A 928 -19.67 19.59 8.04
CA VAL A 928 -18.79 20.66 7.58
C VAL A 928 -18.44 21.63 8.71
N TYR A 929 -18.01 21.10 9.86
CA TYR A 929 -17.49 21.91 10.98
C TYR A 929 -16.24 22.70 10.54
N ASN A 930 -15.30 22.01 9.90
CA ASN A 930 -14.17 22.57 9.17
C ASN A 930 -14.28 22.20 7.68
N THR A 931 -13.27 22.57 6.88
CA THR A 931 -13.19 22.14 5.47
C THR A 931 -13.16 20.61 5.38
N PRO A 932 -14.15 19.96 4.74
CA PRO A 932 -14.23 18.50 4.62
C PRO A 932 -13.28 17.98 3.54
N SER A 933 -13.18 16.65 3.43
CA SER A 933 -12.51 16.00 2.29
C SER A 933 -13.41 16.07 1.03
N THR A 934 -13.48 17.24 0.39
CA THR A 934 -14.42 17.51 -0.72
C THR A 934 -14.31 16.47 -1.84
N TYR A 935 -13.10 16.19 -2.31
CA TYR A 935 -12.84 15.17 -3.33
C TYR A 935 -13.10 13.75 -2.82
N GLY A 936 -12.83 13.46 -1.55
CA GLY A 936 -13.14 12.16 -0.94
C GLY A 936 -14.64 11.88 -0.94
N ILE A 937 -15.46 12.88 -0.58
CA ILE A 937 -16.93 12.80 -0.57
C ILE A 937 -17.46 12.64 -2.00
N TYR A 938 -16.92 13.42 -2.95
CA TYR A 938 -17.27 13.31 -4.37
C TYR A 938 -16.96 11.93 -4.96
N ILE A 939 -15.74 11.40 -4.78
CA ILE A 939 -15.39 10.05 -5.26
C ILE A 939 -16.25 8.98 -4.58
N THR A 940 -16.56 9.14 -3.28
CA THR A 940 -17.45 8.21 -2.56
C THR A 940 -18.86 8.24 -3.14
N LYS A 941 -19.41 9.43 -3.49
CA LYS A 941 -20.68 9.58 -4.19
C LYS A 941 -20.68 8.84 -5.53
N LEU A 942 -19.62 8.98 -6.34
CA LEU A 942 -19.51 8.28 -7.62
C LEU A 942 -19.40 6.75 -7.44
N VAL A 943 -18.72 6.27 -6.41
CA VAL A 943 -18.68 4.83 -6.09
C VAL A 943 -20.06 4.32 -5.68
N LEU A 944 -20.84 5.11 -4.93
CA LEU A 944 -22.21 4.77 -4.54
C LEU A 944 -23.18 4.78 -5.73
N GLU A 945 -23.04 5.72 -6.66
CA GLU A 945 -23.74 5.71 -7.95
C GLU A 945 -23.45 4.41 -8.71
N TRP A 946 -22.17 4.04 -8.85
CA TRP A 946 -21.76 2.80 -9.51
C TRP A 946 -22.22 1.52 -8.77
N ILE A 947 -22.29 1.54 -7.44
CA ILE A 947 -22.87 0.44 -6.65
C ILE A 947 -24.34 0.24 -7.05
N LYS A 948 -25.13 1.32 -7.04
CA LYS A 948 -26.55 1.30 -7.40
C LYS A 948 -26.76 0.89 -8.87
N GLU A 949 -25.98 1.45 -9.79
CA GLU A 949 -25.97 1.10 -11.23
C GLU A 949 -25.61 -0.38 -11.49
N THR A 950 -24.80 -1.01 -10.63
CA THR A 950 -24.38 -2.42 -10.80
C THR A 950 -25.22 -3.45 -10.02
N GLY A 951 -26.44 -3.05 -9.61
CA GLY A 951 -27.43 -3.91 -8.93
C GLY A 951 -27.43 -3.81 -7.41
N GLY A 952 -26.79 -2.78 -6.85
CA GLY A 952 -26.74 -2.48 -5.42
C GLY A 952 -25.98 -3.51 -4.59
N VAL A 953 -26.07 -3.35 -3.27
CA VAL A 953 -25.36 -4.18 -2.29
C VAL A 953 -25.63 -5.70 -2.41
N HIS A 954 -26.81 -6.10 -2.89
CA HIS A 954 -27.17 -7.52 -3.07
C HIS A 954 -26.44 -8.17 -4.26
N ALA A 955 -26.40 -7.53 -5.43
CA ALA A 955 -25.67 -8.06 -6.58
C ALA A 955 -24.15 -8.10 -6.32
N LEU A 956 -23.64 -7.13 -5.56
CA LEU A 956 -22.25 -7.14 -5.08
C LEU A 956 -21.98 -8.29 -4.11
N PHE A 957 -22.90 -8.62 -3.21
CA PHE A 957 -22.72 -9.76 -2.30
C PHE A 957 -22.58 -11.09 -3.01
N GLU A 958 -23.40 -11.36 -4.04
CA GLU A 958 -23.24 -12.55 -4.87
C GLU A 958 -21.89 -12.56 -5.60
N ARG A 959 -21.52 -11.44 -6.23
CA ARG A 959 -20.23 -11.29 -6.94
C ARG A 959 -19.04 -11.53 -5.99
N ASN A 960 -19.13 -11.03 -4.76
CA ASN A 960 -18.11 -11.16 -3.73
C ASN A 960 -18.01 -12.59 -3.17
N GLN A 961 -19.13 -13.30 -2.99
CA GLN A 961 -19.14 -14.73 -2.65
C GLN A 961 -18.53 -15.58 -3.77
N ARG A 962 -18.88 -15.34 -5.04
CA ARG A 962 -18.32 -16.06 -6.19
C ARG A 962 -16.79 -15.88 -6.29
N LYS A 963 -16.29 -14.64 -6.19
CA LYS A 963 -14.84 -14.33 -6.17
C LYS A 963 -14.09 -15.04 -5.04
N SER A 964 -14.61 -14.97 -3.81
CA SER A 964 -13.93 -15.54 -2.65
C SER A 964 -13.99 -17.07 -2.64
N SER A 965 -15.11 -17.67 -3.00
CA SER A 965 -15.25 -19.13 -3.15
C SER A 965 -14.24 -19.67 -4.17
N MET A 966 -14.13 -19.05 -5.35
CA MET A 966 -13.19 -19.45 -6.41
C MET A 966 -11.73 -19.58 -5.92
N ILE A 967 -11.29 -18.70 -5.02
CA ILE A 967 -9.94 -18.76 -4.43
C ILE A 967 -9.88 -19.76 -3.27
N TYR A 968 -10.91 -19.81 -2.41
CA TYR A 968 -10.97 -20.76 -1.29
C TYR A 968 -11.10 -22.21 -1.73
N ASP A 969 -11.80 -22.50 -2.83
CA ASP A 969 -11.97 -23.83 -3.38
C ASP A 969 -10.64 -24.39 -3.88
N ILE A 970 -9.83 -23.56 -4.58
CA ILE A 970 -8.47 -23.92 -4.99
C ILE A 970 -7.59 -24.19 -3.76
N ILE A 971 -7.68 -23.36 -2.71
CA ILE A 971 -6.94 -23.59 -1.47
C ILE A 971 -7.36 -24.92 -0.83
N ASN A 972 -8.66 -25.19 -0.74
CA ASN A 972 -9.21 -26.42 -0.16
C ASN A 972 -8.85 -27.67 -0.99
N SER A 973 -8.76 -27.56 -2.33
CA SER A 973 -8.46 -28.67 -3.25
C SER A 973 -6.97 -28.83 -3.58
N SER A 974 -6.07 -28.13 -2.90
CA SER A 974 -4.63 -28.08 -3.22
C SER A 974 -3.76 -29.16 -2.54
N ASP A 975 -4.39 -30.14 -1.87
CA ASP A 975 -3.71 -31.13 -1.01
C ASP A 975 -2.71 -30.50 -0.01
N GLY A 976 -3.05 -29.31 0.49
CA GLY A 976 -2.23 -28.53 1.41
C GLY A 976 -1.09 -27.72 0.77
N PHE A 977 -0.89 -27.77 -0.54
CA PHE A 977 0.08 -26.92 -1.25
C PHE A 977 -0.21 -25.43 -0.99
N TYR A 978 -1.48 -25.03 -1.06
CA TYR A 978 -1.96 -23.76 -0.52
C TYR A 978 -2.63 -24.00 0.83
N SER A 979 -2.46 -23.08 1.78
CA SER A 979 -3.07 -23.23 3.10
C SER A 979 -3.63 -21.91 3.65
N CYS A 980 -4.93 -21.91 3.96
CA CYS A 980 -5.58 -20.87 4.74
C CYS A 980 -5.97 -21.45 6.11
N GLY A 981 -5.18 -21.13 7.14
CA GLY A 981 -5.41 -21.58 8.51
C GLY A 981 -6.58 -20.91 9.24
N ILE A 982 -7.42 -20.14 8.52
CA ILE A 982 -8.61 -19.50 9.09
C ILE A 982 -9.77 -20.48 9.07
N ASP A 983 -10.43 -20.60 10.22
CA ASP A 983 -11.69 -21.32 10.44
C ASP A 983 -12.70 -21.01 9.32
N PRO A 984 -13.19 -22.03 8.58
CA PRO A 984 -14.14 -21.84 7.49
C PRO A 984 -15.36 -20.98 7.83
N LYS A 985 -15.85 -21.01 9.08
CA LYS A 985 -16.99 -20.20 9.53
C LYS A 985 -16.73 -18.69 9.47
N TYR A 986 -15.47 -18.28 9.61
CA TYR A 986 -15.05 -16.88 9.73
C TYR A 986 -14.17 -16.40 8.57
N ARG A 987 -14.08 -17.16 7.46
CA ARG A 987 -13.30 -16.79 6.28
C ARG A 987 -13.89 -15.54 5.61
N SER A 988 -13.05 -14.52 5.40
CA SER A 988 -13.44 -13.23 4.82
C SER A 988 -13.66 -13.30 3.31
N HIS A 989 -14.83 -12.82 2.86
CA HIS A 989 -15.12 -12.66 1.43
C HIS A 989 -14.24 -11.61 0.76
N MET A 990 -13.67 -10.70 1.55
CA MET A 990 -12.97 -9.49 1.10
C MET A 990 -11.45 -9.61 1.14
N ASN A 991 -10.91 -10.43 2.04
CA ASN A 991 -9.46 -10.54 2.24
C ASN A 991 -9.08 -12.01 2.49
N VAL A 992 -8.54 -12.68 1.47
CA VAL A 992 -8.21 -14.11 1.48
C VAL A 992 -6.70 -14.30 1.68
N PRO A 993 -6.19 -14.52 2.91
CA PRO A 993 -4.80 -14.85 3.15
C PRO A 993 -4.52 -16.33 2.97
N PHE A 994 -3.37 -16.67 2.42
CA PHE A 994 -2.89 -18.05 2.34
C PHE A 994 -1.36 -18.14 2.36
N ARG A 995 -0.86 -19.32 2.73
CA ARG A 995 0.55 -19.71 2.63
C ARG A 995 0.74 -20.61 1.40
N VAL A 996 1.97 -20.67 0.88
CA VAL A 996 2.33 -21.49 -0.29
C VAL A 996 3.43 -22.48 0.10
N GLY A 997 3.27 -23.76 -0.24
CA GLY A 997 4.16 -24.84 0.21
C GLY A 997 3.87 -25.30 1.64
N GLY A 998 2.60 -25.53 1.99
CA GLY A 998 2.18 -26.05 3.29
C GLY A 998 1.73 -25.00 4.32
N ALA A 999 1.21 -25.46 5.46
CA ALA A 999 0.57 -24.63 6.48
C ALA A 999 1.45 -23.49 7.06
N SER A 1000 2.75 -23.72 7.21
CA SER A 1000 3.71 -22.69 7.67
C SER A 1000 4.18 -21.75 6.55
N GLY A 1001 3.98 -22.15 5.29
CA GLY A 1001 4.53 -21.51 4.11
C GLY A 1001 6.02 -21.76 3.88
N ASN A 1002 6.43 -21.77 2.63
CA ASN A 1002 7.81 -21.82 2.16
C ASN A 1002 8.19 -20.45 1.60
N ALA A 1003 9.21 -19.81 2.18
CA ALA A 1003 9.57 -18.43 1.86
C ALA A 1003 10.09 -18.24 0.42
N ASP A 1004 10.68 -19.27 -0.19
CA ASP A 1004 11.15 -19.21 -1.58
C ASP A 1004 9.99 -19.44 -2.56
N LEU A 1005 9.08 -20.39 -2.29
CA LEU A 1005 7.86 -20.56 -3.10
C LEU A 1005 6.92 -19.35 -3.02
N GLU A 1006 6.77 -18.73 -1.84
CA GLU A 1006 5.97 -17.50 -1.69
C GLU A 1006 6.60 -16.31 -2.43
N LYS A 1007 7.94 -16.28 -2.53
CA LYS A 1007 8.68 -15.28 -3.31
C LYS A 1007 8.59 -15.55 -4.81
N GLU A 1008 8.64 -16.81 -5.25
CA GLU A 1008 8.44 -17.23 -6.64
C GLU A 1008 7.01 -16.94 -7.10
N PHE A 1009 6.01 -17.24 -6.26
CA PHE A 1009 4.59 -16.91 -6.47
C PHE A 1009 4.38 -15.39 -6.64
N LEU A 1010 4.96 -14.58 -5.74
CA LEU A 1010 4.84 -13.12 -5.86
C LEU A 1010 5.58 -12.57 -7.09
N ALA A 1011 6.69 -13.16 -7.50
CA ALA A 1011 7.41 -12.77 -8.70
C ALA A 1011 6.65 -13.13 -9.99
N GLY A 1012 6.09 -14.34 -10.08
CA GLY A 1012 5.28 -14.78 -11.21
C GLY A 1012 3.95 -14.03 -11.32
N ALA A 1013 3.27 -13.79 -10.19
CA ALA A 1013 2.07 -12.96 -10.20
C ALA A 1013 2.37 -11.52 -10.68
N THR A 1014 3.51 -10.95 -10.25
CA THR A 1014 3.97 -9.63 -10.72
C THR A 1014 4.29 -9.63 -12.21
N SER A 1015 4.85 -10.72 -12.77
CA SER A 1015 5.13 -10.81 -14.22
C SER A 1015 3.86 -10.96 -15.07
N GLN A 1016 2.77 -11.45 -14.49
CA GLN A 1016 1.41 -11.43 -15.07
C GLN A 1016 0.64 -10.13 -14.78
N GLY A 1017 1.29 -9.10 -14.24
CA GLY A 1017 0.69 -7.78 -13.97
C GLY A 1017 -0.20 -7.71 -12.72
N MET A 1018 -0.25 -8.76 -11.90
CA MET A 1018 -1.00 -8.76 -10.64
C MET A 1018 -0.19 -8.08 -9.52
N ILE A 1019 -0.76 -7.06 -8.89
CA ILE A 1019 -0.12 -6.28 -7.81
C ILE A 1019 -0.91 -6.36 -6.49
N GLY A 1020 -0.23 -6.12 -5.37
CA GLY A 1020 -0.86 -6.04 -4.04
C GLY A 1020 -1.03 -7.37 -3.29
N LEU A 1021 -0.76 -8.51 -3.94
CA LEU A 1021 -0.93 -9.87 -3.39
C LEU A 1021 -0.03 -10.23 -2.20
N LYS A 1022 0.97 -9.41 -1.86
CA LYS A 1022 1.89 -9.70 -0.75
C LYS A 1022 1.16 -9.59 0.59
N GLY A 1023 1.23 -10.65 1.38
CA GLY A 1023 0.65 -10.70 2.73
C GLY A 1023 1.25 -9.65 3.67
N HIS A 1024 0.50 -9.25 4.68
CA HIS A 1024 0.94 -8.19 5.58
C HIS A 1024 2.17 -8.61 6.40
N ARG A 1025 3.10 -7.67 6.64
CA ARG A 1025 4.41 -7.91 7.27
C ARG A 1025 4.38 -8.58 8.66
N SER A 1026 3.23 -8.64 9.33
CA SER A 1026 3.07 -9.32 10.63
C SER A 1026 2.64 -10.78 10.53
N VAL A 1027 2.24 -11.26 9.34
CA VAL A 1027 1.74 -12.62 9.09
C VAL A 1027 2.49 -13.35 7.96
N GLY A 1028 3.14 -12.61 7.06
CA GLY A 1028 3.81 -13.19 5.88
C GLY A 1028 2.82 -13.69 4.83
N GLY A 1029 3.26 -14.62 3.98
CA GLY A 1029 2.39 -15.27 2.99
C GLY A 1029 1.85 -14.35 1.89
N ILE A 1030 0.76 -14.81 1.30
CA ILE A 1030 -0.01 -14.17 0.23
C ILE A 1030 -1.35 -13.69 0.81
N ARG A 1031 -1.93 -12.63 0.22
CA ARG A 1031 -3.31 -12.23 0.51
C ARG A 1031 -3.94 -11.56 -0.72
N ALA A 1032 -4.98 -12.19 -1.27
CA ALA A 1032 -5.86 -11.54 -2.24
C ALA A 1032 -6.84 -10.61 -1.52
N SER A 1033 -7.02 -9.38 -2.03
CA SER A 1033 -8.08 -8.47 -1.55
C SER A 1033 -9.12 -8.33 -2.65
N LEU A 1034 -10.31 -8.88 -2.41
CA LEU A 1034 -11.35 -9.12 -3.42
C LEU A 1034 -12.52 -8.12 -3.30
N TYR A 1035 -12.19 -6.87 -2.93
CA TYR A 1035 -13.11 -5.75 -2.76
C TYR A 1035 -14.05 -5.52 -3.96
N ASN A 1036 -15.13 -4.77 -3.76
CA ASN A 1036 -16.22 -4.57 -4.72
C ASN A 1036 -15.77 -4.26 -6.17
N ALA A 1037 -14.72 -3.44 -6.32
CA ALA A 1037 -14.19 -2.99 -7.61
C ALA A 1037 -13.24 -4.00 -8.30
N VAL A 1038 -12.84 -5.07 -7.62
CA VAL A 1038 -12.15 -6.22 -8.23
C VAL A 1038 -13.19 -7.10 -8.90
N THR A 1039 -12.99 -7.42 -10.17
CA THR A 1039 -13.99 -8.13 -10.98
C THR A 1039 -13.88 -9.65 -10.87
N LEU A 1040 -14.80 -10.40 -11.49
CA LEU A 1040 -14.72 -11.87 -11.51
C LEU A 1040 -13.56 -12.33 -12.39
N GLU A 1041 -13.43 -11.72 -13.55
CA GLU A 1041 -12.41 -12.00 -14.58
C GLU A 1041 -10.99 -11.73 -14.05
N GLU A 1042 -10.80 -10.63 -13.29
CA GLU A 1042 -9.55 -10.38 -12.55
C GLU A 1042 -9.24 -11.47 -11.52
N THR A 1043 -10.28 -12.03 -10.87
CA THR A 1043 -10.14 -13.11 -9.90
C THR A 1043 -9.86 -14.45 -10.60
N GLU A 1044 -10.40 -14.66 -11.80
CA GLU A 1044 -10.15 -15.83 -12.65
C GLU A 1044 -8.72 -15.88 -13.17
N VAL A 1045 -8.09 -14.73 -13.44
CA VAL A 1045 -6.64 -14.66 -13.76
C VAL A 1045 -5.81 -15.14 -12.56
N LEU A 1046 -6.11 -14.68 -11.34
CA LEU A 1046 -5.44 -15.17 -10.12
C LEU A 1046 -5.72 -16.66 -9.87
N ALA A 1047 -6.95 -17.11 -10.04
CA ALA A 1047 -7.36 -18.50 -9.87
C ALA A 1047 -6.65 -19.44 -10.87
N SER A 1048 -6.48 -19.00 -12.12
CA SER A 1048 -5.74 -19.73 -13.15
C SER A 1048 -4.25 -19.78 -12.81
N TYR A 1049 -3.65 -18.63 -12.45
CA TYR A 1049 -2.26 -18.58 -11.99
C TYR A 1049 -1.97 -19.48 -10.79
N MET A 1050 -2.89 -19.57 -9.82
CA MET A 1050 -2.75 -20.48 -8.68
C MET A 1050 -2.75 -21.95 -9.11
N LYS A 1051 -3.60 -22.35 -10.07
CA LYS A 1051 -3.61 -23.72 -10.61
C LYS A 1051 -2.31 -24.02 -11.39
N ASP A 1052 -1.90 -23.10 -12.27
CA ASP A 1052 -0.69 -23.24 -13.08
C ASP A 1052 0.57 -23.32 -12.22
N PHE A 1053 0.69 -22.44 -11.23
CA PHE A 1053 1.82 -22.43 -10.29
C PHE A 1053 1.89 -23.73 -9.50
N MET A 1054 0.77 -24.19 -8.96
CA MET A 1054 0.68 -25.47 -8.24
C MET A 1054 1.13 -26.64 -9.12
N ALA A 1055 0.55 -26.80 -10.33
CA ALA A 1055 0.94 -27.86 -11.26
C ALA A 1055 2.45 -27.84 -11.58
N ASN A 1056 2.99 -26.66 -11.90
CA ASN A 1056 4.42 -26.45 -12.18
C ASN A 1056 5.35 -26.74 -10.99
N HIS A 1057 4.83 -26.99 -9.78
CA HIS A 1057 5.62 -27.41 -8.61
C HIS A 1057 5.33 -28.85 -8.14
N HIS A 1058 4.19 -29.45 -8.53
CA HIS A 1058 3.97 -30.90 -8.39
C HIS A 1058 4.78 -31.71 -9.41
N ASP A 1059 4.84 -31.28 -10.68
CA ASP A 1059 5.61 -31.95 -11.75
C ASP A 1059 7.15 -31.90 -11.57
N LYS A 1060 7.63 -31.35 -10.45
CA LYS A 1060 9.05 -31.22 -10.09
C LYS A 1060 9.45 -32.06 -8.86
N GLN A 1061 8.54 -32.88 -8.31
CA GLN A 1061 8.78 -33.79 -7.17
C GLN A 1061 8.78 -35.25 -7.60
#